data_AF-A0A9P6TMZ1-F1
#
_entry.id   AF-A0A9P6TMZ1-F1
#
_cell.length_a   1.000
_cell.length_b   1.000
_cell.length_c   1.000
_cell.angle_alpha   90.00
_cell.angle_beta   90.00
_cell.angle_gamma   90.00
#
_symmetry.space_group_name_H-M   'P 1'
#
loop_
_entity.id
_entity.type
_entity.pdbx_description
1 polymer ?
#
loop_
_entity_poly.entity_id
_entity_poly.type
_entity_poly.pdbx_seq_one_letter_code
_entity_poly.pdbx_strand_id
1 'polypeptide(L)'
;MVKAVAFLRGDSKVTGTVTFVQESENAPTTVEATLTGLTAGKHGFHVHEFGDNTNGCTSAGGHFNPHSKTHGGPESEERHAGDLGNVVADAEGKATLKVEDKQIKLIGPHSVIGRTIVVHAAEDDLGLGGHELSKTTGNAGDRWACGVIGNVADHDALFMCCGRVLEQSTRLSVVRSTVVHGTVDVAKGMHAIRCLKAFRPLGAGLKPPTYKRTIHAFNDRRPCRHILTLHTFVTPARLFSTQMHTFDNDPTVESYTIPGARVFDRHFKCPLDYNDKQSTQEIQVFVRQLVPIGKESSINNLPFLLYLQGGPGFEVALPSSANSGWIKTAFEHGYQVLLLDQRGTGLSSQISVESIDALGFSTLQEKFDYLKHFRADNIVRDCETIRQQLTKDRADGEEKRISLLGQSFGGFCIGTYLSLFPQSVKEALITGGVPPLVNSPDEVYRALYPRILKRNKLYYQKFPRDVARVRQIHTFLSENKTILPNSGVLSPRRFLQLGIQLGFSGGYDRVHEVIRLAADDLDRMNRLGYRTLDHIQQLQSWDSNVIYAILHEAIYCQGQPSNWSAERLLSSEFADDFEWRADRLNPDRPINFTGETIYPFMFEDYAELRPLTDVAHRLATHSWGPLYNEDVLRRNEVPVAGVSYFDDMYVDRELSENTAGTIKGFQQWITNEYAHNGLRADGERIVNYLFKLARGEENYNR
;
A
#
# COMPACT_ATOMS: atom_id res chain seq x y z
N MET A 1 27.13 -18.66 1.79
CA MET A 1 26.68 -19.17 0.48
C MET A 1 25.26 -18.70 0.25
N VAL A 2 25.02 -17.95 -0.82
CA VAL A 2 23.70 -17.50 -1.27
C VAL A 2 23.34 -18.31 -2.50
N LYS A 3 22.08 -18.75 -2.57
CA LYS A 3 21.52 -19.45 -3.72
C LYS A 3 20.34 -18.66 -4.27
N ALA A 4 20.22 -18.60 -5.58
CA ALA A 4 19.08 -18.00 -6.24
C ALA A 4 18.57 -18.91 -7.36
N VAL A 5 17.31 -18.74 -7.74
CA VAL A 5 16.66 -19.48 -8.82
C VAL A 5 15.79 -18.56 -9.65
N ALA A 6 15.75 -18.80 -10.95
CA ALA A 6 14.81 -18.18 -11.87
C ALA A 6 14.10 -19.26 -12.69
N PHE A 7 12.80 -19.08 -12.90
CA PHE A 7 11.99 -19.92 -13.79
C PHE A 7 11.65 -19.10 -15.03
N LEU A 8 12.14 -19.54 -16.19
CA LEU A 8 11.96 -18.83 -17.46
C LEU A 8 10.65 -19.28 -18.13
N ARG A 9 9.82 -18.30 -18.47
CA ARG A 9 8.60 -18.45 -19.28
C ARG A 9 8.44 -17.25 -20.22
N GLY A 10 7.70 -17.41 -21.30
CA GLY A 10 7.38 -16.32 -22.23
C GLY A 10 6.31 -16.74 -23.24
N ASP A 11 6.04 -15.89 -24.22
CA ASP A 11 5.04 -16.14 -25.27
C ASP A 11 5.50 -17.18 -26.31
N SER A 12 6.78 -17.57 -26.25
CA SER A 12 7.32 -18.71 -26.98
C SER A 12 7.05 -20.03 -26.24
N LYS A 13 7.31 -21.18 -26.88
CA LYS A 13 7.24 -22.49 -26.21
C LYS A 13 8.42 -22.75 -25.26
N VAL A 14 9.30 -21.77 -25.05
CA VAL A 14 10.53 -21.91 -24.27
C VAL A 14 10.22 -21.87 -22.78
N THR A 15 10.72 -22.86 -22.06
CA THR A 15 10.68 -22.91 -20.59
C THR A 15 12.02 -23.37 -20.05
N GLY A 16 12.32 -23.02 -18.81
CA GLY A 16 13.51 -23.53 -18.16
C GLY A 16 13.73 -23.07 -16.72
N THR A 17 14.79 -23.57 -16.12
CA THR A 17 15.21 -23.23 -14.76
C THR A 17 16.67 -22.83 -14.78
N VAL A 18 16.99 -21.76 -14.07
CA VAL A 18 18.35 -21.24 -13.89
C VAL A 18 18.62 -21.13 -12.40
N THR A 19 19.71 -21.73 -11.93
CA THR A 19 20.17 -21.61 -10.55
C THR A 19 21.46 -20.82 -10.51
N PHE A 20 21.62 -20.08 -9.42
CA PHE A 20 22.80 -19.26 -9.15
C PHE A 20 23.33 -19.61 -7.77
N VAL A 21 24.63 -19.75 -7.63
CA VAL A 21 25.28 -20.03 -6.33
C VAL A 21 26.49 -19.13 -6.19
N GLN A 22 26.57 -18.41 -5.07
CA GLN A 22 27.71 -17.59 -4.72
C GLN A 22 28.14 -17.86 -3.27
N GLU A 23 29.38 -18.30 -3.07
CA GLU A 23 29.83 -18.72 -1.73
C GLU A 23 29.96 -17.53 -0.76
N SER A 24 30.55 -16.44 -1.23
CA SER A 24 30.78 -15.18 -0.52
C SER A 24 30.81 -14.01 -1.50
N GLU A 25 30.76 -12.76 -1.02
CA GLU A 25 30.68 -11.56 -1.86
C GLU A 25 31.82 -11.45 -2.90
N ASN A 26 33.02 -11.87 -2.51
CA ASN A 26 34.21 -11.85 -3.38
C ASN A 26 34.34 -13.10 -4.26
N ALA A 27 33.59 -14.17 -4.00
CA ALA A 27 33.57 -15.35 -4.83
C ALA A 27 32.87 -15.05 -6.17
N PRO A 28 33.23 -15.78 -7.24
CA PRO A 28 32.44 -15.77 -8.46
C PRO A 28 31.07 -16.43 -8.24
N THR A 29 30.14 -16.16 -9.15
CA THR A 29 28.79 -16.73 -9.13
C THR A 29 28.69 -17.85 -10.16
N THR A 30 28.37 -19.06 -9.70
CA THR A 30 28.09 -20.19 -10.59
C THR A 30 26.65 -20.13 -11.07
N VAL A 31 26.44 -20.18 -12.38
CA VAL A 31 25.12 -20.20 -13.03
C VAL A 31 24.93 -21.53 -13.73
N GLU A 32 23.85 -22.23 -13.43
CA GLU A 32 23.44 -23.45 -14.13
C GLU A 32 22.05 -23.27 -14.73
N ALA A 33 21.90 -23.47 -16.04
CA ALA A 33 20.63 -23.34 -16.74
C ALA A 33 20.25 -24.66 -17.42
N THR A 34 18.96 -25.01 -17.38
CA THR A 34 18.35 -26.06 -18.21
C THR A 34 17.12 -25.49 -18.89
N LEU A 35 17.14 -25.42 -20.21
CA LEU A 35 16.09 -24.83 -21.04
C LEU A 35 15.58 -25.86 -22.07
N THR A 36 14.31 -25.75 -22.44
CA THR A 36 13.66 -26.57 -23.46
C THR A 36 12.76 -25.72 -24.35
N GLY A 37 12.55 -26.16 -25.60
CA GLY A 37 11.68 -25.48 -26.56
C GLY A 37 12.36 -24.41 -27.42
N LEU A 38 13.70 -24.38 -27.41
CA LEU A 38 14.53 -23.51 -28.25
C LEU A 38 14.65 -24.08 -29.67
N THR A 39 15.10 -23.27 -30.63
CA THR A 39 15.57 -23.77 -31.93
C THR A 39 17.01 -24.27 -31.79
N ALA A 40 17.44 -25.21 -32.65
CA ALA A 40 18.81 -25.70 -32.61
C ALA A 40 19.81 -24.55 -32.90
N GLY A 41 20.87 -24.44 -32.09
CA GLY A 41 21.89 -23.41 -32.25
C GLY A 41 22.12 -22.56 -30.99
N LYS A 42 22.78 -21.42 -31.18
CA LYS A 42 23.14 -20.49 -30.10
C LYS A 42 22.01 -19.48 -29.84
N HIS A 43 21.81 -19.18 -28.57
CA HIS A 43 20.83 -18.20 -28.11
C HIS A 43 21.47 -17.29 -27.06
N GLY A 44 21.37 -15.98 -27.25
CA GLY A 44 21.86 -14.98 -26.29
C GLY A 44 21.21 -15.13 -24.92
N PHE A 45 21.99 -14.93 -23.86
CA PHE A 45 21.58 -15.20 -22.49
C PHE A 45 22.12 -14.12 -21.55
N HIS A 46 21.23 -13.31 -21.01
CA HIS A 46 21.60 -12.09 -20.30
C HIS A 46 20.76 -11.83 -19.05
N VAL A 47 21.38 -11.22 -18.05
CA VAL A 47 20.66 -10.57 -16.95
C VAL A 47 20.29 -9.16 -17.37
N HIS A 48 19.00 -8.86 -17.31
CA HIS A 48 18.41 -7.56 -17.60
C HIS A 48 18.22 -6.74 -16.32
N GLU A 49 18.12 -5.42 -16.48
CA GLU A 49 18.18 -4.48 -15.38
C GLU A 49 17.01 -4.62 -14.38
N PHE A 50 15.78 -4.77 -14.88
CA PHE A 50 14.58 -4.75 -14.04
C PHE A 50 14.01 -6.16 -13.85
N GLY A 51 13.60 -6.46 -12.63
CA GLY A 51 12.75 -7.62 -12.30
C GLY A 51 11.29 -7.43 -12.66
N ASP A 52 11.01 -6.69 -13.73
CA ASP A 52 9.67 -6.33 -14.17
C ASP A 52 9.29 -7.16 -15.40
N ASN A 53 8.32 -8.06 -15.21
CA ASN A 53 7.75 -8.88 -16.28
C ASN A 53 6.25 -8.55 -16.52
N THR A 54 5.77 -7.37 -16.12
CA THR A 54 4.36 -6.95 -16.24
C THR A 54 3.86 -6.89 -17.69
N ASN A 55 4.75 -6.60 -18.64
CA ASN A 55 4.49 -6.67 -20.08
C ASN A 55 5.37 -7.75 -20.75
N GLY A 56 5.41 -8.93 -20.13
CA GLY A 56 6.30 -10.01 -20.52
C GLY A 56 7.78 -9.61 -20.40
N CYS A 57 8.63 -10.19 -21.23
CA CYS A 57 10.08 -9.95 -21.16
C CYS A 57 10.50 -8.54 -21.62
N THR A 58 9.58 -7.76 -22.20
CA THR A 58 9.82 -6.40 -22.68
C THR A 58 10.11 -5.43 -21.54
N SER A 59 9.39 -5.54 -20.42
CA SER A 59 9.53 -4.66 -19.26
C SER A 59 10.85 -4.83 -18.49
N ALA A 60 11.63 -5.88 -18.78
CA ALA A 60 12.89 -6.16 -18.09
C ALA A 60 14.00 -5.09 -18.34
N GLY A 61 13.79 -4.14 -19.27
CA GLY A 61 14.74 -3.07 -19.57
C GLY A 61 15.94 -3.55 -20.40
N GLY A 62 17.04 -2.80 -20.37
CA GLY A 62 18.30 -3.17 -21.04
C GLY A 62 19.06 -4.26 -20.29
N HIS A 63 20.24 -4.65 -20.81
CA HIS A 63 21.14 -5.54 -20.07
C HIS A 63 21.62 -4.85 -18.79
N PHE A 64 21.81 -5.61 -17.72
CA PHE A 64 22.27 -5.07 -16.44
C PHE A 64 23.71 -4.54 -16.58
N ASN A 65 23.85 -3.21 -16.53
CA ASN A 65 25.11 -2.50 -16.82
C ASN A 65 25.44 -1.44 -15.75
N PRO A 66 25.78 -1.84 -14.51
CA PRO A 66 26.10 -0.90 -13.43
C PRO A 66 27.40 -0.12 -13.66
N HIS A 67 28.21 -0.52 -14.66
CA HIS A 67 29.52 0.08 -14.95
C HIS A 67 29.52 0.93 -16.22
N SER A 68 28.36 1.12 -16.85
CA SER A 68 28.19 1.92 -18.08
C SER A 68 29.17 1.52 -19.21
N LYS A 69 29.42 0.23 -19.35
CA LYS A 69 30.26 -0.36 -20.40
C LYS A 69 29.47 -0.63 -21.67
N THR A 70 30.16 -0.92 -22.77
CA THR A 70 29.52 -1.47 -23.98
C THR A 70 29.30 -2.98 -23.86
N HIS A 71 28.37 -3.52 -24.63
CA HIS A 71 28.10 -4.97 -24.65
C HIS A 71 29.31 -5.77 -25.16
N GLY A 72 29.53 -6.94 -24.57
CA GLY A 72 30.57 -7.87 -25.00
C GLY A 72 30.38 -9.28 -24.43
N GLY A 73 31.17 -10.25 -24.91
CA GLY A 73 31.12 -11.62 -24.38
C GLY A 73 31.65 -11.75 -22.94
N PRO A 74 31.36 -12.86 -22.24
CA PRO A 74 31.62 -13.01 -20.80
C PRO A 74 33.10 -12.91 -20.39
N GLU A 75 34.02 -13.21 -21.30
CA GLU A 75 35.48 -13.10 -21.11
C GLU A 75 36.04 -11.71 -21.45
N SER A 76 35.21 -10.82 -22.01
CA SER A 76 35.63 -9.45 -22.33
C SER A 76 35.73 -8.61 -21.05
N GLU A 77 36.77 -7.79 -20.94
CA GLU A 77 36.83 -6.74 -19.91
C GLU A 77 35.80 -5.64 -20.19
N GLU A 78 35.47 -5.43 -21.47
CA GLU A 78 34.48 -4.48 -21.94
C GLU A 78 33.18 -5.22 -22.25
N ARG A 79 32.32 -5.31 -21.23
CA ARG A 79 31.00 -5.96 -21.29
C ARG A 79 30.07 -5.38 -20.23
N HIS A 80 28.76 -5.58 -20.40
CA HIS A 80 27.82 -5.40 -19.31
C HIS A 80 28.00 -6.48 -18.24
N ALA A 81 27.67 -6.16 -16.99
CA ALA A 81 27.74 -7.14 -15.91
C ALA A 81 26.80 -8.33 -16.17
N GLY A 82 25.64 -8.08 -16.78
CA GLY A 82 24.65 -9.09 -17.13
C GLY A 82 24.95 -9.91 -18.38
N ASP A 83 26.06 -9.68 -19.11
CA ASP A 83 26.37 -10.41 -20.33
C ASP A 83 26.96 -11.79 -20.02
N LEU A 84 26.21 -12.87 -20.24
CA LEU A 84 26.64 -14.26 -20.02
C LEU A 84 26.92 -15.03 -21.34
N GLY A 85 26.80 -14.36 -22.48
CA GLY A 85 27.05 -14.92 -23.81
C GLY A 85 25.89 -15.79 -24.30
N ASN A 86 26.20 -17.01 -24.75
CA ASN A 86 25.23 -17.88 -25.42
C ASN A 86 24.98 -19.20 -24.68
N VAL A 87 23.73 -19.63 -24.64
CA VAL A 87 23.36 -21.05 -24.44
C VAL A 87 23.27 -21.76 -25.79
N VAL A 88 23.58 -23.05 -25.83
CA VAL A 88 23.52 -23.85 -27.06
C VAL A 88 22.45 -24.92 -26.93
N ALA A 89 21.45 -24.86 -27.81
CA ALA A 89 20.38 -25.84 -27.90
C ALA A 89 20.72 -26.93 -28.93
N ASP A 90 20.42 -28.18 -28.58
CA ASP A 90 20.53 -29.35 -29.45
C ASP A 90 19.41 -29.42 -30.50
N ALA A 91 19.40 -30.49 -31.31
CA ALA A 91 18.41 -30.70 -32.37
C ALA A 91 16.98 -30.85 -31.83
N GLU A 92 16.85 -31.26 -30.56
CA GLU A 92 15.60 -31.43 -29.82
C GLU A 92 15.16 -30.12 -29.13
N GLY A 93 15.92 -29.03 -29.26
CA GLY A 93 15.60 -27.73 -28.68
C GLY A 93 15.87 -27.64 -27.18
N LYS A 94 16.75 -28.48 -26.65
CA LYS A 94 17.17 -28.48 -25.25
C LYS A 94 18.57 -27.88 -25.11
N ALA A 95 18.73 -26.99 -24.14
CA ALA A 95 20.02 -26.37 -23.82
C ALA A 95 20.36 -26.55 -22.35
N THR A 96 21.64 -26.82 -22.06
CA THR A 96 22.20 -26.79 -20.71
C THR A 96 23.42 -25.90 -20.68
N LEU A 97 23.52 -25.03 -19.68
CA LEU A 97 24.67 -24.16 -19.45
C LEU A 97 25.16 -24.33 -18.02
N LYS A 98 26.48 -24.35 -17.85
CA LYS A 98 27.13 -24.17 -16.55
C LYS A 98 28.31 -23.21 -16.74
N VAL A 99 28.24 -22.04 -16.12
CA VAL A 99 29.26 -21.00 -16.23
C VAL A 99 29.56 -20.42 -14.86
N GLU A 100 30.79 -19.96 -14.68
CA GLU A 100 31.22 -19.23 -13.50
C GLU A 100 31.52 -17.78 -13.92
N ASP A 101 30.79 -16.82 -13.37
CA ASP A 101 30.89 -15.42 -13.76
C ASP A 101 31.36 -14.54 -12.58
N LYS A 102 32.25 -13.59 -12.88
CA LYS A 102 32.89 -12.73 -11.87
C LYS A 102 32.20 -11.36 -11.70
N GLN A 103 31.38 -10.95 -12.67
CA GLN A 103 30.72 -9.64 -12.70
C GLN A 103 29.34 -9.70 -12.04
N ILE A 104 28.54 -10.74 -12.31
CA ILE A 104 27.27 -10.92 -11.61
C ILE A 104 27.51 -11.32 -10.16
N LYS A 105 26.78 -10.69 -9.26
CA LYS A 105 26.85 -10.93 -7.82
C LYS A 105 25.47 -11.30 -7.30
N LEU A 106 25.39 -12.15 -6.29
CA LEU A 106 24.16 -12.37 -5.51
C LEU A 106 24.17 -11.53 -4.22
N ILE A 107 25.35 -11.06 -3.80
CA ILE A 107 25.59 -10.30 -2.58
C ILE A 107 26.15 -8.91 -2.94
N GLY A 108 25.68 -7.87 -2.24
CA GLY A 108 26.18 -6.50 -2.41
C GLY A 108 25.32 -5.62 -3.33
N PRO A 109 25.73 -4.37 -3.56
CA PRO A 109 24.92 -3.35 -4.25
C PRO A 109 24.66 -3.65 -5.73
N HIS A 110 25.50 -4.46 -6.37
CA HIS A 110 25.34 -4.90 -7.76
C HIS A 110 24.71 -6.30 -7.86
N SER A 111 23.95 -6.70 -6.84
CA SER A 111 23.26 -8.00 -6.84
C SER A 111 22.28 -8.12 -8.03
N VAL A 112 22.23 -9.32 -8.60
CA VAL A 112 21.25 -9.70 -9.64
C VAL A 112 19.97 -10.29 -9.06
N ILE A 113 19.88 -10.48 -7.73
CA ILE A 113 18.63 -10.90 -7.09
C ILE A 113 17.57 -9.81 -7.29
N GLY A 114 16.38 -10.21 -7.72
CA GLY A 114 15.29 -9.31 -8.06
C GLY A 114 15.41 -8.68 -9.46
N ARG A 115 16.39 -9.09 -10.26
CA ARG A 115 16.51 -8.76 -11.69
C ARG A 115 15.99 -9.90 -12.55
N THR A 116 15.89 -9.71 -13.87
CA THR A 116 15.35 -10.71 -14.78
C THR A 116 16.46 -11.36 -15.62
N ILE A 117 16.52 -12.68 -15.65
CA ILE A 117 17.34 -13.43 -16.63
C ILE A 117 16.50 -13.68 -17.89
N VAL A 118 17.09 -13.51 -19.08
CA VAL A 118 16.42 -13.61 -20.38
C VAL A 118 17.20 -14.53 -21.32
N VAL A 119 16.48 -15.37 -22.06
CA VAL A 119 17.01 -16.09 -23.24
C VAL A 119 16.41 -15.50 -24.51
N HIS A 120 17.26 -15.26 -25.50
CA HIS A 120 16.92 -14.59 -26.74
C HIS A 120 16.68 -15.54 -27.92
N ALA A 121 16.13 -15.01 -29.00
CA ALA A 121 15.76 -15.72 -30.21
C ALA A 121 16.95 -16.15 -31.08
N ALA A 122 18.03 -15.39 -31.06
CA ALA A 122 19.20 -15.58 -31.92
C ALA A 122 20.51 -15.57 -31.14
N GLU A 123 21.60 -15.87 -31.85
CA GLU A 123 22.96 -15.81 -31.33
C GLU A 123 23.32 -14.40 -30.90
N ASP A 124 23.88 -14.28 -29.70
CA ASP A 124 24.62 -13.11 -29.26
C ASP A 124 25.99 -13.09 -29.96
N ASP A 125 26.25 -12.06 -30.75
CA ASP A 125 27.49 -11.83 -31.50
C ASP A 125 28.67 -11.33 -30.63
N LEU A 126 28.45 -11.21 -29.32
CA LEU A 126 29.43 -10.83 -28.29
C LEU A 126 30.01 -9.43 -28.49
N GLY A 127 29.29 -8.56 -29.19
CA GLY A 127 29.74 -7.22 -29.56
C GLY A 127 30.74 -7.19 -30.71
N LEU A 128 30.86 -8.29 -31.47
CA LEU A 128 31.84 -8.47 -32.54
C LEU A 128 31.21 -8.55 -33.95
N GLY A 129 29.88 -8.52 -34.05
CA GLY A 129 29.16 -8.72 -35.31
C GLY A 129 29.17 -7.52 -36.29
N GLY A 130 29.67 -6.35 -35.86
CA GLY A 130 29.75 -5.15 -36.70
C GLY A 130 28.41 -4.47 -37.01
N HIS A 131 27.31 -4.91 -36.37
CA HIS A 131 26.00 -4.28 -36.45
C HIS A 131 25.87 -3.18 -35.39
N GLU A 132 24.99 -2.19 -35.59
CA GLU A 132 24.77 -1.12 -34.61
C GLU A 132 24.28 -1.65 -33.25
N LEU A 133 23.52 -2.74 -33.27
CA LEU A 133 23.03 -3.43 -32.07
C LEU A 133 24.07 -4.36 -31.43
N SER A 134 25.18 -4.66 -32.11
CA SER A 134 26.23 -5.53 -31.53
C SER A 134 26.75 -4.94 -30.23
N LYS A 135 27.00 -3.63 -30.17
CA LYS A 135 27.53 -2.96 -28.97
C LYS A 135 26.50 -2.68 -27.87
N THR A 136 25.24 -3.04 -28.07
CA THR A 136 24.16 -2.81 -27.10
C THR A 136 23.49 -4.10 -26.63
N THR A 137 23.20 -5.04 -27.53
CA THR A 137 22.44 -6.26 -27.23
C THR A 137 23.04 -7.53 -27.82
N GLY A 138 24.23 -7.44 -28.45
CA GLY A 138 24.83 -8.55 -29.17
C GLY A 138 24.03 -8.97 -30.41
N ASN A 139 23.09 -8.12 -30.85
CA ASN A 139 22.14 -8.43 -31.91
C ASN A 139 21.34 -9.74 -31.70
N ALA A 140 21.09 -10.12 -30.45
CA ALA A 140 20.50 -11.42 -30.09
C ALA A 140 19.00 -11.58 -30.43
N GLY A 141 18.34 -10.53 -30.93
CA GLY A 141 16.93 -10.58 -31.35
C GLY A 141 15.94 -10.64 -30.19
N ASP A 142 14.73 -11.15 -30.48
CA ASP A 142 13.59 -11.15 -29.56
C ASP A 142 13.84 -11.89 -28.24
N ARG A 143 13.11 -11.51 -27.19
CA ARG A 143 13.21 -12.12 -25.86
C ARG A 143 12.20 -13.26 -25.73
N TRP A 144 12.65 -14.50 -25.86
CA TRP A 144 11.77 -15.66 -25.96
C TRP A 144 11.23 -16.14 -24.62
N ALA A 145 12.03 -16.10 -23.56
CA ALA A 145 11.59 -16.39 -22.21
C ALA A 145 12.42 -15.65 -21.18
N CYS A 146 11.81 -15.35 -20.05
CA CYS A 146 12.45 -14.60 -18.99
C CYS A 146 11.89 -15.01 -17.62
N GLY A 147 12.65 -14.72 -16.57
CA GLY A 147 12.25 -15.01 -15.20
C GLY A 147 12.99 -14.13 -14.21
N VAL A 148 12.30 -13.68 -13.18
CA VAL A 148 12.92 -12.92 -12.08
C VAL A 148 13.80 -13.87 -11.26
N ILE A 149 15.02 -13.44 -10.95
CA ILE A 149 16.00 -14.15 -10.13
C ILE A 149 15.60 -13.99 -8.66
N GLY A 150 14.96 -15.02 -8.09
CA GLY A 150 14.52 -15.05 -6.70
C GLY A 150 15.53 -15.72 -5.78
N ASN A 151 15.58 -15.30 -4.52
CA ASN A 151 16.41 -15.94 -3.50
C ASN A 151 15.84 -17.32 -3.11
N VAL A 152 16.70 -18.31 -2.90
CA VAL A 152 16.31 -19.62 -2.36
C VAL A 152 16.66 -19.63 -0.88
N ALA A 153 15.66 -19.68 0.00
CA ALA A 153 15.90 -19.85 1.42
C ALA A 153 16.45 -21.27 1.68
N ASP A 154 17.60 -21.37 2.36
CA ASP A 154 18.09 -22.63 2.91
C ASP A 154 17.16 -23.03 4.08
N HIS A 155 16.07 -23.72 3.73
CA HIS A 155 15.28 -24.49 4.67
C HIS A 155 15.22 -25.93 4.18
N ASP A 156 15.74 -26.87 4.98
CA ASP A 156 15.43 -28.30 4.92
C ASP A 156 13.94 -28.54 5.25
N ALA A 157 13.03 -27.98 4.45
CA ALA A 157 11.60 -28.08 4.62
C ALA A 157 10.93 -28.49 3.31
N LEU A 158 10.29 -29.65 3.34
CA LEU A 158 9.48 -30.24 2.28
C LEU A 158 8.63 -29.18 1.55
N PHE A 159 8.83 -29.08 0.23
CA PHE A 159 7.87 -28.44 -0.66
C PHE A 159 6.58 -29.26 -0.70
N MET A 160 5.47 -28.68 -0.24
CA MET A 160 4.12 -29.05 -0.71
C MET A 160 3.63 -27.98 -1.67
N CYS A 161 3.47 -28.36 -2.94
CA CYS A 161 2.50 -27.74 -3.83
C CYS A 161 1.46 -28.82 -4.19
N CYS A 162 0.21 -28.39 -4.33
CA CYS A 162 -1.00 -29.21 -4.38
C CYS A 162 -0.92 -30.35 -5.43
N GLY A 163 -0.97 -31.61 -4.97
CA GLY A 163 -1.09 -32.80 -5.83
C GLY A 163 -0.35 -34.03 -5.27
N ARG A 164 -1.09 -35.06 -4.81
CA ARG A 164 -0.55 -36.29 -4.21
C ARG A 164 0.49 -37.01 -5.08
N VAL A 165 1.65 -37.35 -4.50
CA VAL A 165 2.32 -38.66 -4.63
C VAL A 165 3.02 -38.99 -3.30
N LEU A 166 2.78 -40.20 -2.80
CA LEU A 166 3.52 -40.86 -1.71
C LEU A 166 4.64 -41.71 -2.32
N GLU A 167 5.85 -41.64 -1.75
CA GLU A 167 6.78 -42.74 -1.42
C GLU A 167 8.21 -42.17 -1.22
N GLN A 168 9.11 -42.62 -0.34
CA GLN A 168 9.41 -43.86 0.40
C GLN A 168 10.33 -43.45 1.59
N SER A 169 10.58 -44.13 2.72
CA SER A 169 10.52 -45.54 3.14
C SER A 169 10.39 -45.56 4.69
N THR A 170 9.59 -46.41 5.32
CA THR A 170 10.01 -47.77 5.72
C THR A 170 8.79 -48.54 6.27
N ARG A 171 8.68 -49.80 5.80
CA ARG A 171 7.87 -50.93 6.34
C ARG A 171 6.33 -50.80 6.31
N LEU A 172 5.76 -51.31 5.22
CA LEU A 172 4.40 -51.82 5.16
C LEU A 172 4.24 -53.10 6.02
N SER A 173 3.21 -53.11 6.87
CA SER A 173 2.42 -54.31 7.16
C SER A 173 0.96 -54.01 6.79
N VAL A 174 0.42 -54.87 5.91
CA VAL A 174 -0.85 -54.78 5.21
C VAL A 174 -2.03 -55.00 6.15
N VAL A 175 -3.07 -54.15 6.08
CA VAL A 175 -4.48 -54.59 6.17
C VAL A 175 -5.36 -53.73 5.27
N ARG A 176 -6.03 -54.38 4.31
CA ARG A 176 -7.07 -53.81 3.44
C ARG A 176 -8.38 -53.66 4.24
N SER A 177 -9.15 -52.60 3.99
CA SER A 177 -10.61 -52.72 3.94
C SER A 177 -11.28 -51.66 3.08
N THR A 178 -12.10 -52.20 2.19
CA THR A 178 -13.03 -51.67 1.19
C THR A 178 -13.98 -50.57 1.70
N VAL A 179 -14.27 -49.59 0.84
CA VAL A 179 -15.37 -48.62 0.99
C VAL A 179 -16.65 -49.23 0.39
N VAL A 180 -17.77 -49.16 1.11
CA VAL A 180 -19.12 -49.41 0.58
C VAL A 180 -20.00 -48.18 0.85
N HIS A 181 -20.76 -47.80 -0.17
CA HIS A 181 -21.74 -46.72 -0.22
C HIS A 181 -22.92 -46.89 0.74
N GLY A 182 -23.52 -45.78 1.18
CA GLY A 182 -24.85 -45.77 1.79
C GLY A 182 -25.30 -44.37 2.19
N THR A 183 -26.36 -43.88 1.55
CA THR A 183 -27.07 -42.62 1.80
C THR A 183 -28.15 -42.74 2.89
N VAL A 184 -28.51 -41.57 3.46
CA VAL A 184 -29.85 -41.14 3.97
C VAL A 184 -30.05 -41.01 5.51
N ASP A 185 -30.44 -39.77 5.85
CA ASP A 185 -31.43 -39.28 6.83
C ASP A 185 -31.13 -38.70 8.22
N VAL A 186 -31.92 -37.64 8.45
CA VAL A 186 -31.98 -36.62 9.49
C VAL A 186 -32.71 -37.12 10.74
N ALA A 187 -32.19 -36.86 11.95
CA ALA A 187 -33.00 -36.71 13.17
C ALA A 187 -32.28 -36.00 14.34
N LYS A 188 -33.09 -35.23 15.08
CA LYS A 188 -32.82 -34.42 16.28
C LYS A 188 -32.33 -35.24 17.50
N GLY A 189 -31.65 -34.56 18.46
CA GLY A 189 -31.78 -34.91 19.89
C GLY A 189 -30.56 -34.65 20.79
N MET A 190 -30.69 -33.67 21.68
CA MET A 190 -29.89 -33.51 22.92
C MET A 190 -30.11 -34.68 23.90
N HIS A 191 -29.06 -35.23 24.53
CA HIS A 191 -28.82 -35.23 25.99
C HIS A 191 -27.63 -36.12 26.44
N ALA A 192 -27.11 -35.74 27.60
CA ALA A 192 -25.96 -36.22 28.38
C ALA A 192 -25.93 -37.72 28.79
N ILE A 193 -24.74 -38.18 29.22
CA ILE A 193 -24.44 -39.07 30.38
C ILE A 193 -22.90 -39.02 30.60
N ARG A 194 -22.38 -38.43 31.69
CA ARG A 194 -22.07 -39.02 33.02
C ARG A 194 -20.92 -40.04 33.03
N CYS A 195 -19.84 -39.74 33.76
CA CYS A 195 -19.30 -40.67 34.77
C CYS A 195 -18.58 -39.92 35.91
N LEU A 196 -19.01 -40.22 37.12
CA LEU A 196 -18.55 -39.75 38.44
C LEU A 196 -17.55 -40.74 39.04
N LYS A 197 -16.61 -40.23 39.85
CA LYS A 197 -16.20 -40.69 41.21
C LYS A 197 -15.06 -39.78 41.69
N ALA A 198 -15.31 -38.73 42.49
CA ALA A 198 -15.55 -38.70 43.94
C ALA A 198 -14.30 -38.97 44.79
N PHE A 199 -13.73 -37.91 45.39
CA PHE A 199 -13.48 -37.80 46.84
C PHE A 199 -13.31 -36.30 47.21
N ARG A 200 -14.15 -35.86 48.15
CA ARG A 200 -14.11 -34.62 48.97
C ARG A 200 -13.86 -35.09 50.43
N PRO A 201 -13.73 -34.26 51.50
CA PRO A 201 -14.10 -32.84 51.61
C PRO A 201 -13.23 -31.93 52.55
N LEU A 202 -13.64 -30.64 52.61
CA LEU A 202 -13.57 -29.67 53.74
C LEU A 202 -12.17 -29.14 54.16
N GLY A 203 -11.96 -27.86 54.51
CA GLY A 203 -12.86 -26.75 54.76
C GLY A 203 -12.26 -25.82 55.84
N ALA A 204 -12.04 -24.55 55.47
CA ALA A 204 -12.01 -23.31 56.27
C ALA A 204 -11.27 -23.20 57.65
N GLY A 205 -10.37 -22.21 57.71
CA GLY A 205 -10.42 -21.11 58.70
C GLY A 205 -9.55 -21.18 59.96
N LEU A 206 -8.67 -20.15 60.14
CA LEU A 206 -8.33 -19.39 61.36
C LEU A 206 -6.85 -18.91 61.36
N LYS A 207 -6.63 -17.64 61.76
CA LYS A 207 -5.32 -16.99 62.00
C LYS A 207 -4.73 -17.39 63.39
N PRO A 208 -3.62 -16.77 63.85
CA PRO A 208 -2.20 -17.11 63.70
C PRO A 208 -1.61 -17.67 65.04
N PRO A 209 -0.31 -18.03 65.13
CA PRO A 209 0.61 -17.08 65.78
C PRO A 209 2.08 -17.13 65.31
N THR A 210 2.79 -16.11 65.79
CA THR A 210 4.24 -15.85 65.82
C THR A 210 5.11 -16.92 66.50
N TYR A 211 6.41 -16.90 66.18
CA TYR A 211 7.61 -16.97 67.06
C TYR A 211 8.70 -18.02 66.74
N LYS A 212 9.92 -17.47 66.58
CA LYS A 212 11.27 -17.91 67.00
C LYS A 212 12.00 -19.09 66.32
N ARG A 213 13.12 -18.69 65.68
CA ARG A 213 14.51 -19.19 65.85
C ARG A 213 14.69 -20.38 66.79
N THR A 214 15.32 -21.43 66.28
CA THR A 214 16.41 -22.13 67.00
C THR A 214 17.45 -22.65 66.01
N ILE A 215 18.71 -22.37 66.37
CA ILE A 215 19.96 -22.83 65.77
C ILE A 215 20.23 -24.25 66.28
N HIS A 216 20.67 -25.17 65.43
CA HIS A 216 21.62 -26.21 65.85
C HIS A 216 22.59 -26.53 64.72
N ALA A 217 23.85 -26.21 64.99
CA ALA A 217 25.03 -26.69 64.28
C ALA A 217 25.40 -28.09 64.81
N PHE A 218 25.91 -28.96 63.94
CA PHE A 218 26.99 -29.90 64.27
C PHE A 218 27.73 -30.32 62.99
N ASN A 219 28.96 -29.81 62.85
CA ASN A 219 30.23 -30.54 62.61
C ASN A 219 30.15 -32.02 62.17
N ASP A 220 31.01 -32.57 61.33
CA ASP A 220 32.26 -32.14 60.69
C ASP A 220 32.66 -33.29 59.72
N ARG A 221 33.50 -33.00 58.72
CA ARG A 221 34.55 -33.84 58.11
C ARG A 221 34.79 -33.45 56.64
N ARG A 222 35.84 -32.65 56.44
CA ARG A 222 36.53 -32.42 55.14
C ARG A 222 37.53 -33.57 54.85
N PRO A 223 38.18 -33.64 53.66
CA PRO A 223 39.23 -32.69 53.20
C PRO A 223 39.04 -32.22 51.74
N CYS A 224 39.08 -30.93 51.42
CA CYS A 224 40.27 -30.12 51.03
C CYS A 224 41.04 -30.59 49.77
N ARG A 225 40.81 -29.90 48.65
CA ARG A 225 41.84 -29.54 47.64
C ARG A 225 41.63 -28.09 47.18
N HIS A 226 42.73 -27.45 46.81
CA HIS A 226 43.02 -26.02 46.94
C HIS A 226 42.22 -25.04 46.09
N ILE A 227 42.03 -23.85 46.67
CA ILE A 227 41.57 -22.60 46.08
C ILE A 227 42.79 -21.82 45.57
N LEU A 228 42.67 -21.25 44.37
CA LEU A 228 43.39 -20.05 43.96
C LEU A 228 42.37 -19.11 43.31
N THR A 229 42.20 -17.95 43.94
CA THR A 229 41.16 -16.97 43.73
C THR A 229 41.48 -16.07 42.53
N LEU A 230 40.50 -15.83 41.66
CA LEU A 230 40.47 -14.69 40.75
C LEU A 230 39.15 -13.94 40.99
N HIS A 231 39.26 -12.71 41.48
CA HIS A 231 38.14 -11.81 41.67
C HIS A 231 37.56 -11.39 40.32
N THR A 232 36.28 -11.69 40.08
CA THR A 232 35.47 -11.00 39.07
C THR A 232 34.30 -10.30 39.77
N PHE A 233 34.28 -8.98 39.65
CA PHE A 233 33.15 -8.12 39.98
C PHE A 233 31.92 -8.58 39.18
N VAL A 234 30.87 -9.00 39.88
CA VAL A 234 29.54 -9.18 39.28
C VAL A 234 28.79 -7.86 39.45
N THR A 235 28.76 -7.05 38.40
CA THR A 235 27.69 -6.06 38.20
C THR A 235 26.36 -6.79 38.04
N PRO A 236 25.25 -6.30 38.62
CA PRO A 236 23.97 -6.98 38.49
C PRO A 236 23.54 -6.90 37.04
N ALA A 237 23.50 -8.05 36.37
CA ALA A 237 22.80 -8.20 35.11
C ALA A 237 21.35 -7.75 35.36
N ARG A 238 20.94 -6.67 34.70
CA ARG A 238 19.52 -6.40 34.48
C ARG A 238 18.96 -7.66 33.84
N LEU A 239 18.11 -8.36 34.58
CA LEU A 239 17.23 -9.38 34.04
C LEU A 239 16.44 -8.70 32.91
N PHE A 240 16.86 -8.94 31.66
CA PHE A 240 16.02 -8.68 30.52
C PHE A 240 14.80 -9.56 30.70
N SER A 241 13.70 -8.94 31.11
CA SER A 241 12.38 -9.54 31.04
C SER A 241 12.15 -9.96 29.59
N THR A 242 12.28 -11.26 29.30
CA THR A 242 11.77 -11.89 28.09
C THR A 242 10.25 -12.02 28.16
N GLN A 243 9.56 -10.97 28.62
CA GLN A 243 8.12 -10.90 28.45
C GLN A 243 7.85 -10.48 27.02
N MET A 244 7.76 -11.50 26.16
CA MET A 244 7.10 -11.38 24.86
C MET A 244 5.72 -10.76 25.07
N HIS A 245 5.36 -9.79 24.23
CA HIS A 245 4.08 -9.09 24.29
C HIS A 245 2.94 -10.08 24.05
N THR A 246 1.81 -9.87 24.72
CA THR A 246 0.65 -10.78 24.68
C THR A 246 0.08 -10.97 23.27
N PHE A 247 0.34 -10.04 22.36
CA PHE A 247 -0.17 -10.06 20.98
C PHE A 247 0.77 -10.74 19.96
N ASP A 248 1.99 -11.12 20.34
CA ASP A 248 2.93 -11.79 19.41
C ASP A 248 2.83 -13.33 19.47
N ASN A 249 2.08 -13.85 20.44
CA ASN A 249 1.71 -15.26 20.58
C ASN A 249 0.21 -15.50 20.32
N ASP A 250 -0.50 -14.51 19.77
CA ASP A 250 -1.89 -14.70 19.40
C ASP A 250 -1.95 -15.58 18.14
N PRO A 251 -2.44 -16.84 18.23
CA PRO A 251 -2.49 -17.74 17.09
C PRO A 251 -3.48 -17.27 16.01
N THR A 252 -4.25 -16.21 16.27
CA THR A 252 -5.16 -15.59 15.31
C THR A 252 -4.51 -14.48 14.47
N VAL A 253 -3.28 -14.05 14.80
CA VAL A 253 -2.54 -13.05 14.02
C VAL A 253 -1.88 -13.74 12.82
N GLU A 254 -2.35 -13.39 11.63
CA GLU A 254 -1.72 -13.83 10.39
C GLU A 254 -0.33 -13.19 10.26
N SER A 255 0.68 -14.00 9.96
CA SER A 255 2.05 -13.50 9.76
C SER A 255 2.76 -14.19 8.60
N TYR A 256 3.37 -13.37 7.75
CA TYR A 256 4.07 -13.79 6.55
C TYR A 256 5.24 -12.84 6.27
N THR A 257 5.91 -13.03 5.14
CA THR A 257 7.08 -12.24 4.77
C THR A 257 6.91 -11.71 3.36
N ILE A 258 7.20 -10.43 3.22
CA ILE A 258 7.40 -9.76 1.93
C ILE A 258 8.89 -9.37 1.85
N PRO A 259 9.43 -9.08 0.65
CA PRO A 259 10.80 -8.60 0.54
C PRO A 259 11.04 -7.37 1.41
N GLY A 260 11.88 -7.49 2.45
CA GLY A 260 12.27 -6.42 3.37
C GLY A 260 11.53 -6.39 4.71
N ALA A 261 10.38 -7.08 4.86
CA ALA A 261 9.59 -7.03 6.10
C ALA A 261 8.96 -8.36 6.51
N ARG A 262 8.93 -8.62 7.82
CA ARG A 262 7.96 -9.52 8.44
C ARG A 262 6.65 -8.76 8.64
N VAL A 263 5.54 -9.36 8.23
CA VAL A 263 4.21 -8.78 8.26
C VAL A 263 3.38 -9.42 9.36
N PHE A 264 2.62 -8.61 10.09
CA PHE A 264 1.63 -9.05 11.08
C PHE A 264 0.30 -8.33 10.85
N ASP A 265 -0.72 -9.10 10.51
CA ASP A 265 -2.06 -8.58 10.19
C ASP A 265 -2.94 -8.72 11.44
N ARG A 266 -3.43 -7.58 11.96
CA ARG A 266 -4.11 -7.47 13.26
C ARG A 266 -5.45 -6.78 13.13
N HIS A 267 -6.41 -7.20 13.95
CA HIS A 267 -7.72 -6.55 14.05
C HIS A 267 -7.97 -6.06 15.47
N PHE A 268 -8.45 -4.84 15.58
CA PHE A 268 -8.78 -4.17 16.84
C PHE A 268 -10.27 -3.89 16.89
N LYS A 269 -10.85 -4.03 18.08
CA LYS A 269 -12.21 -3.56 18.34
C LYS A 269 -12.14 -2.11 18.77
N CYS A 270 -12.94 -1.27 18.14
CA CYS A 270 -13.02 0.16 18.43
C CYS A 270 -14.49 0.57 18.57
N PRO A 271 -14.84 1.51 19.47
CA PRO A 271 -16.19 2.05 19.56
C PRO A 271 -16.69 2.61 18.23
N LEU A 272 -17.93 2.35 17.86
CA LEU A 272 -18.57 3.04 16.74
C LEU A 272 -18.71 4.54 17.05
N ASP A 273 -19.29 4.87 18.21
CA ASP A 273 -19.43 6.23 18.72
C ASP A 273 -18.60 6.43 19.99
N TYR A 274 -17.59 7.31 19.91
CA TYR A 274 -16.75 7.67 21.05
C TYR A 274 -17.39 8.70 21.99
N ASN A 275 -18.48 9.35 21.57
CA ASN A 275 -19.18 10.33 22.40
C ASN A 275 -20.21 9.68 23.33
N ASP A 276 -20.74 8.51 22.95
CA ASP A 276 -21.65 7.73 23.78
C ASP A 276 -20.91 6.64 24.57
N LYS A 277 -20.58 6.95 25.81
CA LYS A 277 -19.92 6.00 26.74
C LYS A 277 -20.80 4.82 27.14
N GLN A 278 -22.11 4.87 26.89
CA GLN A 278 -23.04 3.78 27.19
C GLN A 278 -23.24 2.84 26.00
N SER A 279 -22.87 3.27 24.79
CA SER A 279 -22.96 2.45 23.59
C SER A 279 -22.02 1.24 23.69
N THR A 280 -22.55 0.07 23.34
CA THR A 280 -21.79 -1.18 23.21
C THR A 280 -21.48 -1.52 21.75
N GLN A 281 -21.82 -0.62 20.80
CA GLN A 281 -21.56 -0.84 19.39
C GLN A 281 -20.08 -0.67 19.09
N GLU A 282 -19.49 -1.70 18.48
CA GLU A 282 -18.09 -1.75 18.09
C GLU A 282 -17.98 -1.92 16.58
N ILE A 283 -16.89 -1.41 16.02
CA ILE A 283 -16.38 -1.72 14.70
C ILE A 283 -15.05 -2.47 14.83
N GLN A 284 -14.66 -3.14 13.74
CA GLN A 284 -13.36 -3.75 13.60
C GLN A 284 -12.46 -2.81 12.79
N VAL A 285 -11.25 -2.57 13.28
CA VAL A 285 -10.23 -1.78 12.59
C VAL A 285 -9.00 -2.65 12.37
N PHE A 286 -8.60 -2.77 11.11
CA PHE A 286 -7.46 -3.55 10.65
C PHE A 286 -6.18 -2.71 10.63
N VAL A 287 -5.10 -3.31 11.11
CA VAL A 287 -3.75 -2.75 11.02
C VAL A 287 -2.78 -3.83 10.59
N ARG A 288 -2.05 -3.54 9.52
CA ARG A 288 -0.91 -4.31 9.06
C ARG A 288 0.38 -3.71 9.62
N GLN A 289 1.08 -4.46 10.45
CA GLN A 289 2.36 -4.08 11.03
C GLN A 289 3.49 -4.66 10.21
N LEU A 290 4.40 -3.81 9.75
CA LEU A 290 5.60 -4.18 9.02
C LEU A 290 6.82 -4.00 9.93
N VAL A 291 7.56 -5.09 10.13
CA VAL A 291 8.80 -5.12 10.93
C VAL A 291 9.97 -5.41 10.01
N PRO A 292 11.06 -4.62 10.04
CA PRO A 292 12.24 -4.90 9.23
C PRO A 292 12.79 -6.31 9.51
N ILE A 293 13.18 -7.02 8.45
CA ILE A 293 13.80 -8.35 8.59
C ILE A 293 15.06 -8.27 9.46
N GLY A 294 15.21 -9.22 10.39
CA GLY A 294 16.32 -9.27 11.34
C GLY A 294 16.15 -8.37 12.57
N LYS A 295 15.00 -7.70 12.72
CA LYS A 295 14.65 -6.87 13.89
C LYS A 295 13.46 -7.42 14.69
N GLU A 296 13.02 -8.64 14.40
CA GLU A 296 11.84 -9.29 15.02
C GLU A 296 12.01 -9.44 16.53
N SER A 297 13.22 -9.79 17.00
CA SER A 297 13.52 -9.87 18.44
C SER A 297 13.42 -8.54 19.18
N SER A 298 13.38 -7.43 18.45
CA SER A 298 13.30 -6.06 18.99
C SER A 298 11.96 -5.39 18.70
N ILE A 299 10.96 -6.13 18.18
CA ILE A 299 9.62 -5.62 17.81
C ILE A 299 8.97 -4.76 18.91
N ASN A 300 9.15 -5.14 20.18
CA ASN A 300 8.54 -4.43 21.31
C ASN A 300 9.17 -3.05 21.59
N ASN A 301 10.41 -2.84 21.15
CA ASN A 301 11.17 -1.62 21.43
C ASN A 301 11.27 -0.69 20.21
N LEU A 302 10.96 -1.18 19.01
CA LEU A 302 10.99 -0.34 17.81
C LEU A 302 9.91 0.74 17.88
N PRO A 303 10.23 2.02 17.59
CA PRO A 303 9.23 3.08 17.51
C PRO A 303 8.27 2.83 16.34
N PHE A 304 7.01 3.24 16.51
CA PHE A 304 6.00 3.11 15.46
C PHE A 304 5.97 4.35 14.57
N LEU A 305 5.89 4.13 13.25
CA LEU A 305 5.44 5.10 12.26
C LEU A 305 4.07 4.65 11.72
N LEU A 306 3.00 5.35 12.09
CA LEU A 306 1.66 5.10 11.58
C LEU A 306 1.47 5.86 10.27
N TYR A 307 1.10 5.12 9.23
CA TYR A 307 0.74 5.67 7.93
C TYR A 307 -0.77 5.86 7.82
N LEU A 308 -1.19 7.08 7.46
CA LEU A 308 -2.56 7.45 7.18
C LEU A 308 -2.72 7.72 5.68
N GLN A 309 -3.51 6.86 5.04
CA GLN A 309 -3.78 6.89 3.59
C GLN A 309 -4.59 8.12 3.16
N GLY A 310 -4.38 8.52 1.90
CA GLY A 310 -5.11 9.58 1.22
C GLY A 310 -6.43 9.15 0.60
N GLY A 311 -7.33 10.12 0.41
CA GLY A 311 -8.72 9.93 -0.01
C GLY A 311 -9.59 9.36 1.12
N PRO A 312 -10.60 10.11 1.64
CA PRO A 312 -11.51 9.53 2.62
C PRO A 312 -12.16 8.28 2.01
N GLY A 313 -12.06 7.12 2.65
CA GLY A 313 -12.67 5.91 2.12
C GLY A 313 -11.76 4.94 1.35
N PHE A 314 -10.45 5.16 1.34
CA PHE A 314 -9.47 4.21 0.77
C PHE A 314 -8.67 3.47 1.84
N GLU A 315 -8.49 2.17 1.61
CA GLU A 315 -7.63 1.27 2.37
C GLU A 315 -6.15 1.43 1.99
N VAL A 316 -5.27 0.89 2.84
CA VAL A 316 -3.84 0.88 2.54
C VAL A 316 -3.50 -0.36 1.70
N ALA A 317 -2.95 -0.13 0.50
CA ALA A 317 -2.48 -1.20 -0.34
C ALA A 317 -1.35 -2.01 0.35
N LEU A 318 -1.36 -3.34 0.18
CA LEU A 318 -0.24 -4.19 0.56
C LEU A 318 0.99 -3.83 -0.28
N PRO A 319 2.10 -3.37 0.32
CA PRO A 319 3.32 -3.17 -0.44
C PRO A 319 3.85 -4.52 -0.95
N SER A 320 4.21 -4.56 -2.23
CA SER A 320 4.90 -5.72 -2.82
C SER A 320 6.31 -5.91 -2.27
N SER A 321 6.91 -4.85 -1.72
CA SER A 321 8.20 -4.85 -1.02
C SER A 321 8.31 -3.67 -0.05
N ALA A 322 9.08 -3.87 1.03
CA ALA A 322 9.53 -2.85 1.95
C ALA A 322 10.97 -2.38 1.69
N ASN A 323 11.61 -2.83 0.60
CA ASN A 323 12.99 -2.47 0.23
C ASN A 323 13.10 -1.22 -0.64
N SER A 324 11.99 -0.53 -0.91
CA SER A 324 11.94 0.67 -1.74
C SER A 324 10.93 1.68 -1.21
N GLY A 325 11.03 2.92 -1.69
CA GLY A 325 10.04 3.97 -1.39
C GLY A 325 10.10 4.39 0.08
N TRP A 326 9.05 5.07 0.53
CA TRP A 326 9.03 5.66 1.87
C TRP A 326 9.10 4.64 3.02
N ILE A 327 8.67 3.39 2.81
CA ILE A 327 8.74 2.33 3.83
C ILE A 327 10.20 1.98 4.13
N LYS A 328 11.02 1.85 3.09
CA LYS A 328 12.48 1.64 3.23
C LYS A 328 13.11 2.75 4.05
N THR A 329 12.79 4.00 3.73
CA THR A 329 13.27 5.17 4.50
C THR A 329 12.81 5.13 5.96
N ALA A 330 11.57 4.75 6.23
CA ALA A 330 11.09 4.58 7.60
C ALA A 330 11.91 3.53 8.36
N PHE A 331 12.22 2.40 7.72
CA PHE A 331 13.05 1.33 8.29
C PHE A 331 14.50 1.78 8.53
N GLU A 332 15.09 2.54 7.60
CA GLU A 332 16.42 3.14 7.73
C GLU A 332 16.49 4.12 8.92
N HIS A 333 15.39 4.83 9.20
CA HIS A 333 15.25 5.66 10.40
C HIS A 333 14.88 4.87 11.68
N GLY A 334 14.85 3.53 11.61
CA GLY A 334 14.66 2.65 12.76
C GLY A 334 13.21 2.43 13.18
N TYR A 335 12.25 2.79 12.32
CA TYR A 335 10.83 2.56 12.59
C TYR A 335 10.40 1.14 12.20
N GLN A 336 9.38 0.65 12.90
CA GLN A 336 8.43 -0.29 12.34
C GLN A 336 7.20 0.48 11.87
N VAL A 337 6.54 -0.01 10.82
CA VAL A 337 5.46 0.72 10.15
C VAL A 337 4.12 0.10 10.48
N LEU A 338 3.11 0.93 10.77
CA LEU A 338 1.71 0.52 10.90
C LEU A 338 0.95 1.06 9.69
N LEU A 339 0.40 0.17 8.89
CA LEU A 339 -0.50 0.45 7.78
C LEU A 339 -1.92 0.21 8.28
N LEU A 340 -2.68 1.28 8.49
CA LEU A 340 -4.03 1.21 9.05
C LEU A 340 -5.07 1.43 7.95
N ASP A 341 -5.97 0.46 7.80
CA ASP A 341 -7.19 0.67 7.03
C ASP A 341 -8.11 1.53 7.89
N GLN A 342 -8.43 2.74 7.43
CA GLN A 342 -9.26 3.66 8.20
C GLN A 342 -10.66 3.05 8.39
N ARG A 343 -11.36 3.40 9.48
CA ARG A 343 -12.71 2.87 9.72
C ARG A 343 -13.58 2.98 8.48
N GLY A 344 -14.27 1.90 8.14
CA GLY A 344 -15.14 1.82 6.98
C GLY A 344 -14.44 1.51 5.65
N THR A 345 -13.14 1.21 5.66
CA THR A 345 -12.34 0.92 4.45
C THR A 345 -11.67 -0.45 4.56
N GLY A 346 -11.39 -1.08 3.41
CA GLY A 346 -10.60 -2.33 3.36
C GLY A 346 -11.08 -3.41 4.32
N LEU A 347 -10.22 -3.83 5.24
CA LEU A 347 -10.54 -4.85 6.25
C LEU A 347 -11.11 -4.25 7.56
N SER A 348 -11.34 -2.94 7.61
CA SER A 348 -11.85 -2.21 8.78
C SER A 348 -13.35 -1.95 8.70
N SER A 349 -14.17 -3.00 8.88
CA SER A 349 -15.65 -2.88 8.83
C SER A 349 -16.12 -2.08 7.61
N GLN A 350 -15.69 -2.49 6.42
CA GLN A 350 -15.89 -1.77 5.17
C GLN A 350 -17.34 -1.33 4.96
N ILE A 351 -17.52 -0.09 4.50
CA ILE A 351 -18.83 0.41 4.07
C ILE A 351 -19.00 0.14 2.57
N SER A 352 -20.01 -0.65 2.25
CA SER A 352 -20.57 -0.86 0.91
C SER A 352 -22.10 -0.90 1.03
N VAL A 353 -22.82 -0.92 -0.09
CA VAL A 353 -24.27 -1.10 -0.07
C VAL A 353 -24.62 -2.43 0.61
N GLU A 354 -23.91 -3.50 0.26
CA GLU A 354 -24.13 -4.83 0.82
C GLU A 354 -23.84 -4.89 2.32
N SER A 355 -22.79 -4.20 2.79
CA SER A 355 -22.48 -4.19 4.23
C SER A 355 -23.52 -3.40 5.02
N ILE A 356 -24.04 -2.30 4.48
CA ILE A 356 -25.15 -1.54 5.07
C ILE A 356 -26.43 -2.39 5.11
N ASP A 357 -26.75 -3.10 4.02
CA ASP A 357 -27.94 -3.96 3.96
C ASP A 357 -27.81 -5.15 4.93
N ALA A 358 -26.62 -5.71 5.09
CA ALA A 358 -26.33 -6.78 6.05
C ALA A 358 -26.52 -6.34 7.52
N LEU A 359 -26.36 -5.04 7.82
CA LEU A 359 -26.66 -4.49 9.15
C LEU A 359 -28.16 -4.41 9.43
N GLY A 360 -29.01 -4.59 8.42
CA GLY A 360 -30.46 -4.64 8.56
C GLY A 360 -31.12 -3.28 8.84
N PHE A 361 -30.44 -2.18 8.49
CA PHE A 361 -31.00 -0.84 8.67
C PHE A 361 -32.22 -0.62 7.78
N SER A 362 -33.36 -0.37 8.41
CA SER A 362 -34.67 -0.27 7.74
C SER A 362 -35.06 1.17 7.43
N THR A 363 -34.44 2.15 8.10
CA THR A 363 -34.76 3.56 7.98
C THR A 363 -33.58 4.41 7.54
N LEU A 364 -33.87 5.54 6.89
CA LEU A 364 -32.87 6.57 6.57
C LEU A 364 -32.13 7.06 7.82
N GLN A 365 -32.84 7.18 8.96
CA GLN A 365 -32.26 7.68 10.21
C GLN A 365 -31.22 6.70 10.78
N GLU A 366 -31.47 5.39 10.74
CA GLU A 366 -30.49 4.37 11.15
C GLU A 366 -29.23 4.41 10.28
N LYS A 367 -29.40 4.46 8.94
CA LYS A 367 -28.27 4.59 8.01
C LYS A 367 -27.44 5.84 8.28
N PHE A 368 -28.12 6.98 8.50
CA PHE A 368 -27.47 8.25 8.83
C PHE A 368 -26.73 8.19 10.17
N ASP A 369 -27.37 7.66 11.21
CA ASP A 369 -26.80 7.58 12.56
C ASP A 369 -25.57 6.68 12.58
N TYR A 370 -25.51 5.66 11.73
CA TYR A 370 -24.31 4.86 11.56
C TYR A 370 -23.21 5.59 10.78
N LEU A 371 -23.53 6.10 9.58
CA LEU A 371 -22.53 6.63 8.65
C LEU A 371 -21.88 7.96 9.10
N LYS A 372 -22.55 8.74 9.95
CA LYS A 372 -21.96 9.98 10.49
C LYS A 372 -20.71 9.74 11.36
N HIS A 373 -20.47 8.50 11.79
CA HIS A 373 -19.33 8.15 12.65
C HIS A 373 -18.04 7.81 11.90
N PHE A 374 -18.01 7.91 10.56
CA PHE A 374 -16.86 7.51 9.72
C PHE A 374 -15.94 8.66 9.31
N ARG A 375 -16.02 9.80 10.01
CA ARG A 375 -15.19 10.99 9.75
C ARG A 375 -13.84 10.94 10.50
N ALA A 376 -12.91 11.80 10.07
CA ALA A 376 -11.54 11.94 10.58
C ALA A 376 -11.41 11.96 12.11
N ASP A 377 -12.34 12.60 12.84
CA ASP A 377 -12.27 12.65 14.30
C ASP A 377 -12.38 11.27 14.94
N ASN A 378 -13.22 10.39 14.41
CA ASN A 378 -13.31 9.01 14.89
C ASN A 378 -12.20 8.11 14.35
N ILE A 379 -11.71 8.34 13.12
CA ILE A 379 -10.50 7.66 12.61
C ILE A 379 -9.32 7.90 13.55
N VAL A 380 -9.12 9.15 13.99
CA VAL A 380 -8.05 9.53 14.92
C VAL A 380 -8.24 8.90 16.31
N ARG A 381 -9.49 8.80 16.80
CA ARG A 381 -9.78 8.12 18.07
C ARG A 381 -9.53 6.61 17.99
N ASP A 382 -9.73 5.98 16.84
CA ASP A 382 -9.31 4.59 16.61
C ASP A 382 -7.80 4.45 16.68
N CYS A 383 -7.07 5.35 16.01
CA CYS A 383 -5.61 5.36 16.05
C CYS A 383 -5.08 5.48 17.49
N GLU A 384 -5.69 6.35 18.30
CA GLU A 384 -5.33 6.52 19.71
C GLU A 384 -5.66 5.29 20.55
N THR A 385 -6.83 4.68 20.35
CA THR A 385 -7.24 3.43 21.01
C THR A 385 -6.27 2.29 20.69
N ILE A 386 -5.88 2.16 19.42
CA ILE A 386 -4.94 1.15 18.95
C ILE A 386 -3.53 1.42 19.50
N ARG A 387 -3.06 2.68 19.47
CA ARG A 387 -1.77 3.08 20.06
C ARG A 387 -1.70 2.69 21.53
N GLN A 388 -2.74 2.97 22.31
CA GLN A 388 -2.79 2.61 23.73
C GLN A 388 -2.68 1.09 23.94
N GLN A 389 -3.34 0.28 23.10
CA GLN A 389 -3.25 -1.18 23.18
C GLN A 389 -1.87 -1.71 22.78
N LEU A 390 -1.29 -1.18 21.70
CA LEU A 390 0.03 -1.57 21.19
C LEU A 390 1.19 -1.12 22.10
N THR A 391 0.99 -0.08 22.90
CA THR A 391 2.02 0.50 23.77
C THR A 391 1.77 0.27 25.26
N LYS A 392 0.79 -0.57 25.62
CA LYS A 392 0.37 -0.82 27.01
C LYS A 392 1.52 -1.25 27.93
N ASP A 393 2.44 -2.07 27.40
CA ASP A 393 3.55 -2.68 28.14
C ASP A 393 4.86 -1.87 28.00
N ARG A 394 4.85 -0.73 27.30
CA ARG A 394 6.02 0.15 27.15
C ARG A 394 6.17 1.08 28.34
N ALA A 395 7.38 1.60 28.56
CA ALA A 395 7.60 2.60 29.60
C ALA A 395 6.84 3.89 29.27
N ASP A 396 6.32 4.57 30.30
CA ASP A 396 5.68 5.87 30.11
C ASP A 396 6.66 6.91 29.53
N GLY A 397 6.13 7.87 28.77
CA GLY A 397 6.92 8.90 28.08
C GLY A 397 7.08 8.60 26.59
N GLU A 398 8.29 8.82 26.06
CA GLU A 398 8.57 8.80 24.62
C GLU A 398 8.27 7.45 23.94
N GLU A 399 8.44 6.32 24.63
CA GLU A 399 8.22 4.99 24.04
C GLU A 399 6.75 4.71 23.69
N LYS A 400 5.81 5.43 24.33
CA LYS A 400 4.38 5.36 24.05
C LYS A 400 3.95 6.32 22.94
N ARG A 401 4.77 7.31 22.57
CA ARG A 401 4.43 8.27 21.49
C ARG A 401 4.59 7.61 20.13
N ILE A 402 3.77 8.01 19.17
CA ILE A 402 3.76 7.49 17.79
C ILE A 402 4.20 8.56 16.80
N SER A 403 4.97 8.18 15.79
CA SER A 403 5.28 9.08 14.67
C SER A 403 4.22 8.90 13.58
N LEU A 404 3.87 9.97 12.88
CA LEU A 404 2.80 9.96 11.88
C LEU A 404 3.34 10.29 10.49
N LEU A 405 2.87 9.59 9.47
CA LEU A 405 3.04 9.94 8.06
C LEU A 405 1.67 9.94 7.39
N GLY A 406 1.27 11.07 6.79
CA GLY A 406 -0.02 11.21 6.13
C GLY A 406 0.13 11.64 4.68
N GLN A 407 -0.59 11.00 3.78
CA GLN A 407 -0.74 11.42 2.38
C GLN A 407 -2.14 12.01 2.17
N SER A 408 -2.24 13.18 1.53
CA SER A 408 -3.54 13.79 1.18
C SER A 408 -4.49 13.86 2.39
N PHE A 409 -5.68 13.26 2.32
CA PHE A 409 -6.60 13.12 3.47
C PHE A 409 -5.95 12.59 4.76
N GLY A 410 -4.94 11.73 4.68
CA GLY A 410 -4.18 11.30 5.85
C GLY A 410 -3.49 12.45 6.58
N GLY A 411 -3.07 13.50 5.88
CA GLY A 411 -2.59 14.74 6.47
C GLY A 411 -3.68 15.56 7.17
N PHE A 412 -4.94 15.48 6.70
CA PHE A 412 -6.09 16.07 7.38
C PHE A 412 -6.35 15.33 8.70
N CYS A 413 -6.29 14.00 8.68
CA CYS A 413 -6.33 13.18 9.89
C CYS A 413 -5.18 13.54 10.86
N ILE A 414 -3.97 13.82 10.38
CA ILE A 414 -2.87 14.32 11.23
C ILE A 414 -3.23 15.67 11.87
N GLY A 415 -3.80 16.62 11.11
CA GLY A 415 -4.26 17.90 11.67
C GLY A 415 -5.27 17.73 12.80
N THR A 416 -6.21 16.79 12.64
CA THR A 416 -7.15 16.38 13.71
C THR A 416 -6.43 15.70 14.87
N TYR A 417 -5.45 14.83 14.61
CA TYR A 417 -4.65 14.16 15.65
C TYR A 417 -3.90 15.18 16.51
N LEU A 418 -3.22 16.15 15.89
CA LEU A 418 -2.53 17.23 16.60
C LEU A 418 -3.49 18.13 17.40
N SER A 419 -4.74 18.23 16.97
CA SER A 419 -5.78 18.99 17.68
C SER A 419 -6.33 18.26 18.91
N LEU A 420 -6.46 16.92 18.84
CA LEU A 420 -7.10 16.11 19.88
C LEU A 420 -6.11 15.48 20.87
N PHE A 421 -4.96 15.00 20.37
CA PHE A 421 -4.01 14.19 21.12
C PHE A 421 -2.53 14.53 20.82
N PRO A 422 -2.12 15.82 20.86
CA PRO A 422 -0.74 16.21 20.55
C PRO A 422 0.30 15.52 21.45
N GLN A 423 -0.03 15.24 22.70
CA GLN A 423 0.83 14.53 23.66
C GLN A 423 1.17 13.09 23.25
N SER A 424 0.34 12.47 22.41
CA SER A 424 0.53 11.10 21.93
C SER A 424 1.46 11.02 20.71
N VAL A 425 1.76 12.15 20.06
CA VAL A 425 2.47 12.20 18.78
C VAL A 425 3.93 12.58 19.01
N LYS A 426 4.88 11.84 18.47
CA LYS A 426 6.33 12.11 18.56
C LYS A 426 6.80 13.14 17.53
N GLU A 427 6.52 12.88 16.26
CA GLU A 427 6.78 13.75 15.10
C GLU A 427 5.72 13.44 14.02
N ALA A 428 5.40 14.42 13.17
CA ALA A 428 4.37 14.26 12.15
C ALA A 428 4.85 14.76 10.77
N LEU A 429 4.68 13.92 9.75
CA LEU A 429 5.06 14.19 8.37
C LEU A 429 3.82 14.22 7.48
N ILE A 430 3.62 15.29 6.73
CA ILE A 430 2.45 15.47 5.85
C ILE A 430 2.89 15.57 4.38
N THR A 431 2.22 14.85 3.49
CA THR A 431 2.54 14.82 2.05
C THR A 431 1.30 15.12 1.22
N GLY A 432 1.30 16.25 0.49
CA GLY A 432 0.19 16.64 -0.39
C GLY A 432 -1.15 16.84 0.31
N GLY A 433 -1.17 17.14 1.60
CA GLY A 433 -2.38 16.99 2.42
C GLY A 433 -2.44 17.85 3.67
N VAL A 434 -1.92 19.09 3.62
CA VAL A 434 -2.07 20.02 4.74
C VAL A 434 -3.52 20.53 4.73
N PRO A 435 -4.32 20.28 5.79
CA PRO A 435 -5.74 20.61 5.77
C PRO A 435 -5.97 22.13 5.74
N PRO A 436 -6.99 22.63 5.04
CA PRO A 436 -7.39 24.02 5.16
C PRO A 436 -8.10 24.23 6.52
N LEU A 437 -7.65 25.20 7.32
CA LEU A 437 -8.34 25.62 8.55
C LEU A 437 -9.49 26.59 8.21
N VAL A 438 -10.53 26.05 7.57
CA VAL A 438 -11.72 26.79 7.13
C VAL A 438 -12.95 26.32 7.89
N ASN A 439 -14.01 27.12 7.86
CA ASN A 439 -15.29 26.77 8.49
C ASN A 439 -16.34 26.25 7.49
N SER A 440 -16.10 26.48 6.19
CA SER A 440 -16.99 26.07 5.11
C SER A 440 -16.20 25.44 3.95
N PRO A 441 -16.72 24.37 3.31
CA PRO A 441 -16.16 23.87 2.07
C PRO A 441 -16.16 24.91 0.93
N ASP A 442 -17.00 25.95 1.00
CA ASP A 442 -17.10 26.97 -0.05
C ASP A 442 -15.75 27.68 -0.29
N GLU A 443 -15.00 27.97 0.78
CA GLU A 443 -13.68 28.61 0.68
C GLU A 443 -12.69 27.72 -0.08
N VAL A 444 -12.77 26.41 0.13
CA VAL A 444 -11.92 25.43 -0.54
C VAL A 444 -12.24 25.39 -2.02
N TYR A 445 -13.51 25.21 -2.40
CA TYR A 445 -13.88 25.10 -3.80
C TYR A 445 -13.68 26.39 -4.59
N ARG A 446 -13.86 27.57 -3.98
CA ARG A 446 -13.48 28.85 -4.61
C ARG A 446 -12.00 28.92 -4.95
N ALA A 447 -11.14 28.32 -4.13
CA ALA A 447 -9.72 28.24 -4.38
C ALA A 447 -9.35 27.14 -5.41
N LEU A 448 -10.06 26.00 -5.39
CA LEU A 448 -9.75 24.86 -6.25
C LEU A 448 -10.28 25.01 -7.69
N TYR A 449 -11.46 25.56 -7.93
CA TYR A 449 -12.03 25.67 -9.29
C TYR A 449 -11.11 26.42 -10.28
N PRO A 450 -10.50 27.57 -9.93
CA PRO A 450 -9.50 28.22 -10.78
C PRO A 450 -8.30 27.33 -11.12
N ARG A 451 -7.86 26.47 -10.18
CA ARG A 451 -6.75 25.53 -10.40
C ARG A 451 -7.17 24.40 -11.32
N ILE A 452 -8.39 23.90 -11.18
CA ILE A 452 -8.98 22.91 -12.10
C ILE A 452 -9.02 23.49 -13.53
N LEU A 453 -9.45 24.75 -13.69
CA LEU A 453 -9.44 25.42 -15.00
C LEU A 453 -8.04 25.58 -15.58
N LYS A 454 -7.06 25.96 -14.74
CA LYS A 454 -5.66 26.02 -15.16
C LYS A 454 -5.16 24.67 -15.68
N ARG A 455 -5.52 23.57 -15.01
CA ARG A 455 -5.14 22.21 -15.44
C ARG A 455 -5.82 21.78 -16.74
N ASN A 456 -7.09 22.13 -16.94
CA ASN A 456 -7.78 21.93 -18.22
C ASN A 456 -7.11 22.69 -19.37
N LYS A 457 -6.75 23.96 -19.14
CA LYS A 457 -6.04 24.78 -20.14
C LYS A 457 -4.73 24.13 -20.56
N LEU A 458 -3.93 23.65 -19.61
CA LEU A 458 -2.66 22.96 -19.89
C LEU A 458 -2.88 21.64 -20.64
N TYR A 459 -3.91 20.87 -20.29
CA TYR A 459 -4.29 19.65 -20.99
C TYR A 459 -4.61 19.91 -22.46
N TYR A 460 -5.50 20.87 -22.76
CA TYR A 460 -5.85 21.19 -24.15
C TYR A 460 -4.72 21.86 -24.93
N GLN A 461 -3.80 22.57 -24.26
CA GLN A 461 -2.56 23.05 -24.89
C GLN A 461 -1.66 21.89 -25.32
N LYS A 462 -1.56 20.83 -24.52
CA LYS A 462 -0.79 19.61 -24.85
C LYS A 462 -1.48 18.80 -25.95
N PHE A 463 -2.82 18.71 -25.92
CA PHE A 463 -3.62 17.89 -26.84
C PHE A 463 -4.74 18.70 -27.52
N PRO A 464 -4.41 19.60 -28.47
CA PRO A 464 -5.40 20.51 -29.06
C PRO A 464 -6.51 19.82 -29.86
N ARG A 465 -6.24 18.61 -30.40
CA ARG A 465 -7.27 17.82 -31.11
C ARG A 465 -8.35 17.28 -30.18
N ASP A 466 -8.07 17.19 -28.88
CA ASP A 466 -9.03 16.64 -27.92
C ASP A 466 -10.20 17.60 -27.68
N VAL A 467 -10.07 18.90 -27.99
CA VAL A 467 -11.20 19.85 -27.95
C VAL A 467 -12.37 19.35 -28.80
N ALA A 468 -12.11 18.90 -30.02
CA ALA A 468 -13.13 18.38 -30.92
C ALA A 468 -13.63 16.99 -30.49
N ARG A 469 -12.72 16.11 -30.05
CA ARG A 469 -13.06 14.74 -29.61
C ARG A 469 -13.93 14.73 -28.36
N VAL A 470 -13.58 15.54 -27.36
CA VAL A 470 -14.37 15.69 -26.14
C VAL A 470 -15.77 16.18 -26.47
N ARG A 471 -15.90 17.14 -27.39
CA ARG A 471 -17.22 17.60 -27.86
C ARG A 471 -18.01 16.48 -28.55
N GLN A 472 -17.39 15.72 -29.45
CA GLN A 472 -18.01 14.57 -30.12
C GLN A 472 -18.54 13.54 -29.11
N ILE A 473 -17.70 13.14 -28.15
CA ILE A 473 -18.08 12.17 -27.10
C ILE A 473 -19.19 12.74 -26.23
N HIS A 474 -19.08 14.00 -25.80
CA HIS A 474 -20.08 14.66 -24.98
C HIS A 474 -21.45 14.75 -25.68
N THR A 475 -21.48 15.11 -26.96
CA THR A 475 -22.71 15.12 -27.77
C THR A 475 -23.31 13.72 -27.84
N PHE A 476 -22.52 12.69 -28.14
CA PHE A 476 -22.99 11.30 -28.15
C PHE A 476 -23.63 10.90 -26.80
N LEU A 477 -22.98 11.21 -25.68
CA LEU A 477 -23.49 10.89 -24.33
C LEU A 477 -24.75 11.70 -23.96
N SER A 478 -24.93 12.89 -24.55
CA SER A 478 -26.13 13.71 -24.31
C SER A 478 -27.36 13.18 -25.05
N GLU A 479 -27.14 12.49 -26.17
CA GLU A 479 -28.20 11.94 -27.03
C GLU A 479 -28.49 10.46 -26.73
N ASN A 480 -27.56 9.75 -26.07
CA ASN A 480 -27.61 8.30 -25.88
C ASN A 480 -27.40 7.91 -24.42
N LYS A 481 -28.29 7.07 -23.89
CA LYS A 481 -28.10 6.46 -22.57
C LYS A 481 -27.02 5.38 -22.65
N THR A 482 -25.83 5.69 -22.14
CA THR A 482 -24.68 4.79 -22.15
C THR A 482 -24.51 4.10 -20.79
N ILE A 483 -24.38 2.77 -20.81
CA ILE A 483 -24.25 1.92 -19.61
C ILE A 483 -22.83 1.35 -19.54
N LEU A 484 -22.22 1.46 -18.36
CA LEU A 484 -20.91 0.89 -18.05
C LEU A 484 -21.03 -0.60 -17.68
N PRO A 485 -19.93 -1.37 -17.74
CA PRO A 485 -19.93 -2.79 -17.38
C PRO A 485 -20.57 -3.12 -16.03
N ASN A 486 -20.41 -2.25 -15.02
CA ASN A 486 -20.99 -2.42 -13.69
C ASN A 486 -22.46 -1.94 -13.56
N SER A 487 -23.17 -1.69 -14.67
CA SER A 487 -24.54 -1.13 -14.69
C SER A 487 -24.66 0.33 -14.25
N GLY A 488 -23.54 1.02 -14.01
CA GLY A 488 -23.51 2.47 -13.88
C GLY A 488 -23.87 3.18 -15.19
N VAL A 489 -24.34 4.41 -15.11
CA VAL A 489 -24.60 5.27 -16.28
C VAL A 489 -23.38 6.14 -16.52
N LEU A 490 -22.90 6.18 -17.76
CA LEU A 490 -21.91 7.16 -18.21
C LEU A 490 -22.63 8.38 -18.76
N SER A 491 -23.05 9.28 -17.88
CA SER A 491 -23.62 10.57 -18.29
C SER A 491 -22.54 11.52 -18.82
N PRO A 492 -22.91 12.60 -19.54
CA PRO A 492 -21.94 13.64 -19.90
C PRO A 492 -21.21 14.21 -18.69
N ARG A 493 -21.89 14.41 -17.56
CA ARG A 493 -21.28 14.92 -16.32
C ARG A 493 -20.32 13.91 -15.69
N ARG A 494 -20.66 12.61 -15.66
CA ARG A 494 -19.75 11.55 -15.17
C ARG A 494 -18.50 11.47 -16.03
N PHE A 495 -18.64 11.57 -17.36
CA PHE A 495 -17.49 11.60 -18.26
C PHE A 495 -16.53 12.76 -17.95
N LEU A 496 -17.05 13.96 -17.62
CA LEU A 496 -16.21 15.10 -17.23
C LEU A 496 -15.44 14.88 -15.92
N GLN A 497 -15.82 13.92 -15.08
CA GLN A 497 -15.07 13.58 -13.86
C GLN A 497 -13.73 12.88 -14.13
N LEU A 498 -13.45 12.47 -15.39
CA LEU A 498 -12.11 12.02 -15.79
C LEU A 498 -11.04 13.08 -15.49
N GLY A 499 -11.42 14.34 -15.34
CA GLY A 499 -10.49 15.41 -14.98
C GLY A 499 -9.87 15.29 -13.59
N ILE A 500 -10.37 14.40 -12.71
CA ILE A 500 -9.63 14.02 -11.50
C ILE A 500 -8.22 13.55 -11.85
N GLN A 501 -7.99 12.95 -13.02
CA GLN A 501 -6.66 12.48 -13.40
C GLN A 501 -5.67 13.64 -13.64
N LEU A 502 -6.14 14.84 -13.95
CA LEU A 502 -5.31 16.00 -14.35
C LEU A 502 -4.37 16.50 -13.25
N GLY A 503 -4.55 16.08 -12.00
CA GLY A 503 -3.68 16.43 -10.88
C GLY A 503 -2.59 15.41 -10.56
N PHE A 504 -2.54 14.27 -11.28
CA PHE A 504 -1.49 13.26 -11.13
C PHE A 504 -0.39 13.39 -12.17
N SER A 505 0.83 12.97 -11.82
CA SER A 505 1.90 12.78 -12.81
C SER A 505 1.46 11.78 -13.88
N GLY A 506 1.57 12.15 -15.16
CA GLY A 506 1.11 11.36 -16.31
C GLY A 506 -0.42 11.36 -16.52
N GLY A 507 -1.17 12.10 -15.70
CA GLY A 507 -2.62 12.15 -15.77
C GLY A 507 -3.18 12.68 -17.09
N TYR A 508 -2.51 13.66 -17.71
CA TYR A 508 -2.91 14.21 -19.01
C TYR A 508 -2.89 13.14 -20.10
N ASP A 509 -1.85 12.31 -20.10
CA ASP A 509 -1.67 11.25 -21.09
C ASP A 509 -2.73 10.14 -20.92
N ARG A 510 -3.10 9.81 -19.68
CA ARG A 510 -4.20 8.86 -19.39
C ARG A 510 -5.55 9.37 -19.90
N VAL A 511 -5.89 10.64 -19.63
CA VAL A 511 -7.13 11.23 -20.14
C VAL A 511 -7.11 11.23 -21.67
N HIS A 512 -6.01 11.68 -22.28
CA HIS A 512 -5.84 11.68 -23.73
C HIS A 512 -6.04 10.29 -24.35
N GLU A 513 -5.47 9.25 -23.75
CA GLU A 513 -5.65 7.87 -24.21
C GLU A 513 -7.13 7.48 -24.28
N VAL A 514 -7.88 7.77 -23.22
CA VAL A 514 -9.32 7.49 -23.15
C VAL A 514 -10.11 8.28 -24.18
N ILE A 515 -9.83 9.59 -24.31
CA ILE A 515 -10.48 10.45 -25.30
C ILE A 515 -10.22 9.93 -26.71
N ARG A 516 -8.99 9.50 -27.00
CA ARG A 516 -8.63 8.95 -28.30
C ARG A 516 -9.35 7.63 -28.59
N LEU A 517 -9.42 6.72 -27.60
CA LEU A 517 -10.13 5.45 -27.73
C LEU A 517 -11.63 5.66 -27.96
N ALA A 518 -12.25 6.52 -27.16
CA ALA A 518 -13.68 6.83 -27.29
C ALA A 518 -14.02 7.50 -28.62
N ALA A 519 -13.19 8.44 -29.10
CA ALA A 519 -13.40 9.05 -30.41
C ALA A 519 -13.24 8.02 -31.55
N ASP A 520 -12.23 7.14 -31.52
CA ASP A 520 -12.05 6.09 -32.53
C ASP A 520 -13.23 5.11 -32.56
N ASP A 521 -13.75 4.74 -31.39
CA ASP A 521 -14.95 3.91 -31.26
C ASP A 521 -16.17 4.56 -31.93
N LEU A 522 -16.38 5.86 -31.69
CA LEU A 522 -17.48 6.61 -32.31
C LEU A 522 -17.30 6.73 -33.83
N ASP A 523 -16.10 7.04 -34.30
CA ASP A 523 -15.81 7.18 -35.74
C ASP A 523 -16.01 5.86 -36.50
N ARG A 524 -15.69 4.71 -35.88
CA ARG A 524 -15.74 3.39 -36.53
C ARG A 524 -17.04 2.66 -36.35
N MET A 525 -17.68 2.80 -35.18
CA MET A 525 -18.82 1.98 -34.77
C MET A 525 -20.05 2.80 -34.38
N ASN A 526 -19.95 4.12 -34.30
CA ASN A 526 -20.99 5.02 -33.80
C ASN A 526 -21.54 4.61 -32.42
N ARG A 527 -20.68 4.02 -31.59
CA ARG A 527 -20.97 3.63 -30.20
C ARG A 527 -19.65 3.44 -29.45
N LEU A 528 -19.68 3.60 -28.12
CA LEU A 528 -18.54 3.27 -27.27
C LEU A 528 -18.43 1.74 -27.10
N GLY A 529 -17.22 1.21 -27.28
CA GLY A 529 -16.90 -0.20 -27.14
C GLY A 529 -16.72 -0.63 -25.68
N TYR A 530 -16.86 -1.93 -25.40
CA TYR A 530 -16.71 -2.48 -24.04
C TYR A 530 -15.36 -2.13 -23.41
N ARG A 531 -14.26 -2.27 -24.18
CA ARG A 531 -12.90 -1.93 -23.71
C ARG A 531 -12.80 -0.47 -23.25
N THR A 532 -13.37 0.45 -24.02
CA THR A 532 -13.36 1.88 -23.70
C THR A 532 -14.20 2.17 -22.46
N LEU A 533 -15.40 1.57 -22.37
CA LEU A 533 -16.28 1.74 -21.21
C LEU A 533 -15.67 1.17 -19.93
N ASP A 534 -15.05 -0.01 -19.99
CA ASP A 534 -14.33 -0.61 -18.87
C ASP A 534 -13.13 0.25 -18.44
N HIS A 535 -12.36 0.78 -19.41
CA HIS A 535 -11.25 1.69 -19.10
C HIS A 535 -11.72 2.98 -18.42
N ILE A 536 -12.81 3.60 -18.88
CA ILE A 536 -13.42 4.78 -18.22
C ILE A 536 -13.85 4.43 -16.80
N GLN A 537 -14.51 3.28 -16.61
CA GLN A 537 -14.96 2.81 -15.31
C GLN A 537 -13.79 2.64 -14.32
N GLN A 538 -12.66 2.05 -14.76
CA GLN A 538 -11.48 1.83 -13.91
C GLN A 538 -10.80 3.13 -13.44
N LEU A 539 -10.99 4.24 -14.14
CA LEU A 539 -10.48 5.55 -13.73
C LEU A 539 -11.38 6.26 -12.70
N GLN A 540 -12.51 5.66 -12.32
CA GLN A 540 -13.55 6.26 -11.48
C GLN A 540 -14.04 5.27 -10.41
N SER A 541 -13.28 5.14 -9.32
CA SER A 541 -13.48 4.09 -8.30
C SER A 541 -14.54 4.39 -7.22
N TRP A 542 -15.49 5.31 -7.47
CA TRP A 542 -16.49 5.66 -6.44
C TRP A 542 -17.50 4.54 -6.16
N ASP A 543 -17.66 3.60 -7.10
CA ASP A 543 -18.48 2.41 -6.89
C ASP A 543 -17.84 1.45 -5.84
N SER A 544 -16.50 1.41 -5.72
CA SER A 544 -15.80 0.57 -4.73
C SER A 544 -15.46 1.27 -3.43
N ASN A 545 -15.44 2.61 -3.42
CA ASN A 545 -15.01 3.43 -2.29
C ASN A 545 -16.10 4.44 -1.93
N VAL A 546 -17.29 3.96 -1.57
CA VAL A 546 -18.49 4.81 -1.40
C VAL A 546 -18.35 5.88 -0.32
N ILE A 547 -17.55 5.62 0.73
CA ILE A 547 -17.22 6.60 1.79
C ILE A 547 -16.67 7.88 1.19
N TYR A 548 -15.85 7.73 0.15
CA TYR A 548 -15.28 8.86 -0.55
C TYR A 548 -16.39 9.80 -1.00
N ALA A 549 -17.41 9.29 -1.69
CA ALA A 549 -18.51 10.12 -2.17
C ALA A 549 -19.39 10.67 -1.04
N ILE A 550 -19.75 9.87 -0.03
CA ILE A 550 -20.71 10.31 1.01
C ILE A 550 -20.11 11.26 2.05
N LEU A 551 -18.78 11.24 2.26
CA LEU A 551 -18.10 12.05 3.27
C LEU A 551 -17.05 13.02 2.71
N HIS A 552 -16.88 13.12 1.38
CA HIS A 552 -15.87 13.99 0.77
C HIS A 552 -15.90 15.42 1.32
N GLU A 553 -17.06 16.08 1.28
CA GLU A 553 -17.15 17.48 1.71
C GLU A 553 -17.14 17.63 3.24
N ALA A 554 -17.51 16.57 3.98
CA ALA A 554 -17.57 16.59 5.44
C ALA A 554 -16.18 16.81 6.07
N ILE A 555 -15.11 16.57 5.32
CA ILE A 555 -13.73 16.81 5.76
C ILE A 555 -13.39 18.31 5.91
N TYR A 556 -14.18 19.19 5.28
CA TYR A 556 -14.03 20.65 5.35
C TYR A 556 -15.04 21.30 6.31
N CYS A 557 -15.95 20.53 6.90
CA CYS A 557 -17.04 21.03 7.71
C CYS A 557 -16.63 21.23 9.18
N GLN A 558 -16.72 22.47 9.67
CA GLN A 558 -16.53 22.83 11.09
C GLN A 558 -17.69 23.67 11.60
N GLY A 559 -18.68 23.03 12.23
CA GLY A 559 -19.89 23.66 12.74
C GLY A 559 -20.96 23.92 11.67
N GLN A 560 -20.65 23.74 10.39
CA GLN A 560 -21.57 23.97 9.28
C GLN A 560 -21.73 22.72 8.40
N PRO A 561 -22.91 22.53 7.78
CA PRO A 561 -23.12 21.51 6.76
C PRO A 561 -22.43 21.88 5.43
N SER A 562 -22.10 20.89 4.61
CA SER A 562 -21.52 21.15 3.29
C SER A 562 -22.56 21.66 2.30
N ASN A 563 -23.80 21.17 2.41
CA ASN A 563 -24.95 21.45 1.57
C ASN A 563 -24.72 21.24 0.06
N TRP A 564 -23.76 20.39 -0.35
CA TRP A 564 -23.30 20.26 -1.74
C TRP A 564 -22.59 21.50 -2.26
N SER A 565 -21.55 21.93 -1.55
CA SER A 565 -20.80 23.16 -1.86
C SER A 565 -20.19 23.14 -3.26
N ALA A 566 -19.61 22.01 -3.66
CA ALA A 566 -19.06 21.83 -5.00
C ALA A 566 -20.10 22.13 -6.08
N GLU A 567 -21.29 21.51 -6.01
CA GLU A 567 -22.39 21.71 -6.98
C GLU A 567 -22.91 23.15 -6.96
N ARG A 568 -23.12 23.72 -5.76
CA ARG A 568 -23.65 25.08 -5.62
C ARG A 568 -22.73 26.08 -6.30
N LEU A 569 -21.44 26.04 -6.00
CA LEU A 569 -20.46 26.99 -6.54
C LEU A 569 -20.20 26.76 -8.03
N LEU A 570 -20.19 25.49 -8.49
CA LEU A 570 -20.12 25.17 -9.91
C LEU A 570 -21.31 25.79 -10.67
N SER A 571 -22.51 25.74 -10.08
CA SER A 571 -23.74 26.21 -10.71
C SER A 571 -23.97 27.71 -10.58
N SER A 572 -23.27 28.39 -9.68
CA SER A 572 -23.39 29.84 -9.45
C SER A 572 -22.15 30.58 -9.95
N GLU A 573 -21.05 30.52 -9.20
CA GLU A 573 -19.85 31.33 -9.41
C GLU A 573 -19.02 30.88 -10.61
N PHE A 574 -19.07 29.59 -10.96
CA PHE A 574 -18.24 29.00 -12.03
C PHE A 574 -19.06 28.39 -13.19
N ALA A 575 -20.33 28.78 -13.32
CA ALA A 575 -21.26 28.18 -14.27
C ALA A 575 -20.82 28.33 -15.74
N ASP A 576 -20.28 29.51 -16.10
CA ASP A 576 -19.82 29.80 -17.45
C ASP A 576 -18.53 29.04 -17.81
N ASP A 577 -17.67 28.79 -16.82
CA ASP A 577 -16.39 28.12 -17.01
C ASP A 577 -16.55 26.60 -17.13
N PHE A 578 -17.56 26.02 -16.48
CA PHE A 578 -17.86 24.58 -16.48
C PHE A 578 -19.21 24.24 -17.11
N GLU A 579 -19.71 25.08 -18.03
CA GLU A 579 -20.93 24.78 -18.76
C GLU A 579 -20.76 23.47 -19.55
N TRP A 580 -21.69 22.56 -19.33
CA TRP A 580 -21.70 21.23 -19.95
C TRP A 580 -23.00 20.99 -20.72
N ARG A 581 -24.07 21.77 -20.49
CA ARG A 581 -25.37 21.53 -21.12
C ARG A 581 -25.27 21.79 -22.62
N ALA A 582 -25.59 20.77 -23.41
CA ALA A 582 -25.38 20.77 -24.85
C ALA A 582 -26.05 21.95 -25.58
N ASP A 583 -27.22 22.40 -25.10
CA ASP A 583 -27.98 23.55 -25.62
C ASP A 583 -27.35 24.92 -25.30
N ARG A 584 -26.35 24.98 -24.42
CA ARG A 584 -25.70 26.21 -23.95
C ARG A 584 -24.20 26.28 -24.24
N LEU A 585 -23.62 25.20 -24.75
CA LEU A 585 -22.20 25.15 -25.06
C LEU A 585 -21.83 26.13 -26.16
N ASN A 586 -20.83 26.97 -25.89
CA ASN A 586 -20.20 27.80 -26.91
C ASN A 586 -19.33 26.91 -27.83
N PRO A 587 -19.51 26.94 -29.17
CA PRO A 587 -18.74 26.11 -30.10
C PRO A 587 -17.24 26.46 -30.13
N ASP A 588 -16.89 27.71 -29.82
CA ASP A 588 -15.50 28.23 -29.87
C ASP A 588 -14.73 27.98 -28.56
N ARG A 589 -15.38 27.42 -27.53
CA ARG A 589 -14.75 27.13 -26.24
C ARG A 589 -14.63 25.62 -25.99
N PRO A 590 -13.55 25.14 -25.36
CA PRO A 590 -13.46 23.75 -24.91
C PRO A 590 -14.44 23.46 -23.79
N ILE A 591 -14.88 22.20 -23.68
CA ILE A 591 -15.64 21.71 -22.52
C ILE A 591 -14.63 21.34 -21.43
N ASN A 592 -14.77 21.89 -20.23
CA ASN A 592 -13.81 21.64 -19.15
C ASN A 592 -14.20 20.40 -18.33
N PHE A 593 -13.21 19.56 -18.05
CA PHE A 593 -13.33 18.46 -17.10
C PHE A 593 -13.35 18.99 -15.66
N THR A 594 -14.05 18.31 -14.76
CA THR A 594 -14.05 18.63 -13.33
C THR A 594 -12.84 18.00 -12.62
N GLY A 595 -12.61 18.37 -11.36
CA GLY A 595 -11.48 17.86 -10.57
C GLY A 595 -11.89 16.74 -9.61
N GLU A 596 -11.22 16.71 -8.47
CA GLU A 596 -11.62 15.92 -7.31
C GLU A 596 -12.80 16.61 -6.60
N THR A 597 -13.99 16.38 -7.12
CA THR A 597 -15.22 17.06 -6.70
C THR A 597 -16.36 16.05 -6.70
N ILE A 598 -17.15 16.03 -5.63
CA ILE A 598 -18.33 15.17 -5.50
C ILE A 598 -19.62 15.99 -5.67
N TYR A 599 -20.55 15.47 -6.47
CA TYR A 599 -21.79 16.14 -6.84
C TYR A 599 -23.01 15.25 -6.59
N PRO A 600 -24.21 15.82 -6.34
CA PRO A 600 -25.44 15.05 -6.14
C PRO A 600 -25.75 14.06 -7.27
N PHE A 601 -25.56 14.44 -8.54
CA PHE A 601 -25.88 13.60 -9.69
C PHE A 601 -25.10 12.28 -9.71
N MET A 602 -23.95 12.21 -9.01
CA MET A 602 -23.17 10.98 -8.93
C MET A 602 -23.94 9.85 -8.25
N PHE A 603 -24.86 10.20 -7.33
CA PHE A 603 -25.77 9.28 -6.68
C PHE A 603 -26.94 8.85 -7.59
N GLU A 604 -26.93 9.25 -8.86
CA GLU A 604 -27.83 8.72 -9.90
C GLU A 604 -27.04 7.83 -10.87
N ASP A 605 -25.83 8.28 -11.23
CA ASP A 605 -24.99 7.66 -12.25
C ASP A 605 -24.23 6.42 -11.77
N TYR A 606 -23.65 6.45 -10.57
CA TYR A 606 -22.87 5.34 -10.03
C TYR A 606 -23.80 4.27 -9.48
N ALA A 607 -23.52 3.01 -9.79
CA ALA A 607 -24.41 1.91 -9.46
C ALA A 607 -24.49 1.71 -7.94
N GLU A 608 -23.35 1.77 -7.26
CA GLU A 608 -23.23 1.56 -5.81
C GLU A 608 -23.52 2.82 -4.99
N LEU A 609 -23.46 4.00 -5.61
CA LEU A 609 -23.88 5.24 -4.92
C LEU A 609 -25.39 5.41 -4.94
N ARG A 610 -26.09 4.90 -5.96
CA ARG A 610 -27.54 5.11 -6.13
C ARG A 610 -28.41 4.64 -4.96
N PRO A 611 -28.12 3.51 -4.28
CA PRO A 611 -28.85 3.12 -3.08
C PRO A 611 -28.61 4.04 -1.87
N LEU A 612 -27.60 4.90 -1.93
CA LEU A 612 -27.14 5.77 -0.84
C LEU A 612 -27.60 7.23 -1.00
N THR A 613 -28.37 7.56 -2.03
CA THR A 613 -28.78 8.94 -2.36
C THR A 613 -29.39 9.69 -1.18
N ASP A 614 -30.40 9.11 -0.53
CA ASP A 614 -31.11 9.79 0.57
C ASP A 614 -30.20 10.04 1.77
N VAL A 615 -29.34 9.08 2.11
CA VAL A 615 -28.41 9.23 3.24
C VAL A 615 -27.28 10.20 2.91
N ALA A 616 -26.83 10.26 1.66
CA ALA A 616 -25.86 11.25 1.21
C ALA A 616 -26.42 12.68 1.33
N HIS A 617 -27.66 12.91 0.90
CA HIS A 617 -28.31 14.22 1.08
C HIS A 617 -28.49 14.58 2.57
N ARG A 618 -28.83 13.60 3.41
CA ARG A 618 -28.93 13.82 4.86
C ARG A 618 -27.58 14.14 5.51
N LEU A 619 -26.49 13.49 5.08
CA LEU A 619 -25.13 13.79 5.54
C LEU A 619 -24.66 15.17 5.06
N ALA A 620 -24.95 15.54 3.81
CA ALA A 620 -24.59 16.85 3.26
C ALA A 620 -25.25 18.01 4.03
N THR A 621 -26.44 17.80 4.58
CA THR A 621 -27.19 18.79 5.38
C THR A 621 -26.91 18.72 6.88
N HIS A 622 -26.08 17.77 7.32
CA HIS A 622 -25.71 17.62 8.72
C HIS A 622 -24.66 18.65 9.14
N SER A 623 -24.88 19.34 10.26
CA SER A 623 -23.87 20.19 10.88
C SER A 623 -22.88 19.34 11.66
N TRP A 624 -21.60 19.51 11.36
CA TRP A 624 -20.53 18.68 11.90
C TRP A 624 -19.78 19.37 13.04
N GLY A 625 -19.29 18.61 14.02
CA GLY A 625 -18.40 19.15 15.06
C GLY A 625 -17.03 19.60 14.52
N PRO A 626 -16.26 20.40 15.27
CA PRO A 626 -14.94 20.86 14.84
C PRO A 626 -13.96 19.70 14.68
N LEU A 627 -13.14 19.74 13.62
CA LEU A 627 -12.04 18.79 13.38
C LEU A 627 -10.70 19.31 13.90
N TYR A 628 -10.55 20.64 13.92
CA TYR A 628 -9.31 21.31 14.29
C TYR A 628 -9.53 22.22 15.49
N ASN A 629 -8.53 22.25 16.38
CA ASN A 629 -8.49 23.18 17.50
C ASN A 629 -7.29 24.11 17.31
N GLU A 630 -7.54 25.29 16.76
CA GLU A 630 -6.48 26.23 16.41
C GLU A 630 -5.63 26.69 17.61
N ASP A 631 -6.22 26.79 18.80
CA ASP A 631 -5.49 27.18 20.02
C ASP A 631 -4.52 26.10 20.50
N VAL A 632 -4.85 24.82 20.24
CA VAL A 632 -3.93 23.71 20.45
C VAL A 632 -2.84 23.72 19.38
N LEU A 633 -3.20 23.90 18.11
CA LEU A 633 -2.25 23.96 16.99
C LEU A 633 -1.24 25.12 17.13
N ARG A 634 -1.69 26.31 17.56
CA ARG A 634 -0.82 27.47 17.84
C ARG A 634 0.15 27.26 19.00
N ARG A 635 -0.14 26.32 19.89
CA ARG A 635 0.71 25.95 21.03
C ARG A 635 1.41 24.60 20.83
N ASN A 636 1.34 24.05 19.63
CA ASN A 636 1.96 22.77 19.29
C ASN A 636 3.46 22.75 19.63
N GLU A 637 3.91 21.63 20.20
CA GLU A 637 5.32 21.35 20.49
C GLU A 637 5.82 20.11 19.72
N VAL A 638 4.93 19.42 19.00
CA VAL A 638 5.29 18.28 18.15
C VAL A 638 6.05 18.81 16.94
N PRO A 639 7.23 18.26 16.59
CA PRO A 639 7.86 18.55 15.31
C PRO A 639 6.96 18.15 14.14
N VAL A 640 6.64 19.11 13.27
CA VAL A 640 5.81 18.85 12.08
C VAL A 640 6.55 19.32 10.84
N ALA A 641 6.64 18.46 9.84
CA ALA A 641 7.08 18.83 8.51
C ALA A 641 6.06 18.41 7.45
N GLY A 642 5.90 19.20 6.40
CA GLY A 642 5.05 18.81 5.30
C GLY A 642 5.50 19.32 3.94
N VAL A 643 5.12 18.60 2.89
CA VAL A 643 5.31 19.01 1.51
C VAL A 643 3.97 19.39 0.87
N SER A 644 3.96 20.56 0.23
CA SER A 644 2.85 21.06 -0.59
C SER A 644 3.31 21.23 -2.03
N TYR A 645 2.49 20.79 -2.98
CA TYR A 645 2.84 20.88 -4.40
C TYR A 645 2.29 22.17 -5.00
N PHE A 646 3.12 22.86 -5.79
CA PHE A 646 2.87 24.24 -6.20
C PHE A 646 1.56 24.43 -6.98
N ASP A 647 1.31 23.53 -7.95
CA ASP A 647 0.13 23.56 -8.83
C ASP A 647 -0.89 22.47 -8.47
N ASP A 648 -0.93 22.03 -7.21
CA ASP A 648 -1.89 21.04 -6.75
C ASP A 648 -3.34 21.52 -6.98
N MET A 649 -4.19 20.68 -7.59
CA MET A 649 -5.59 20.99 -7.86
C MET A 649 -6.56 20.31 -6.89
N TYR A 650 -6.03 19.53 -5.94
CA TYR A 650 -6.79 18.81 -4.93
C TYR A 650 -6.73 19.53 -3.58
N VAL A 651 -5.55 20.06 -3.24
CA VAL A 651 -5.31 20.79 -1.99
C VAL A 651 -4.72 22.15 -2.32
N ASP A 652 -5.41 23.22 -1.95
CA ASP A 652 -4.97 24.57 -2.24
C ASP A 652 -3.69 24.93 -1.47
N ARG A 653 -2.70 25.46 -2.19
CA ARG A 653 -1.39 25.84 -1.66
C ARG A 653 -1.48 26.94 -0.61
N GLU A 654 -2.28 27.98 -0.86
CA GLU A 654 -2.36 29.16 0.02
C GLU A 654 -3.12 28.84 1.30
N LEU A 655 -4.20 28.06 1.20
CA LEU A 655 -4.88 27.53 2.38
C LEU A 655 -3.96 26.60 3.18
N SER A 656 -3.14 25.78 2.51
CA SER A 656 -2.13 24.94 3.18
C SER A 656 -1.07 25.78 3.91
N GLU A 657 -0.57 26.85 3.29
CA GLU A 657 0.39 27.78 3.88
C GLU A 657 -0.18 28.48 5.12
N ASN A 658 -1.45 28.90 5.07
CA ASN A 658 -2.13 29.49 6.23
C ASN A 658 -2.20 28.53 7.41
N THR A 659 -2.53 27.26 7.15
CA THR A 659 -2.53 26.21 8.17
C THR A 659 -1.13 25.97 8.72
N ALA A 660 -0.12 25.85 7.86
CA ALA A 660 1.27 25.68 8.29
C ALA A 660 1.77 26.90 9.10
N GLY A 661 1.29 28.11 8.82
CA GLY A 661 1.56 29.30 9.62
C GLY A 661 0.87 29.29 11.00
N THR A 662 -0.24 28.56 11.13
CA THR A 662 -0.99 28.44 12.38
C THR A 662 -0.39 27.37 13.31
N ILE A 663 0.13 26.27 12.76
CA ILE A 663 0.74 25.19 13.53
C ILE A 663 2.14 25.62 13.98
N LYS A 664 2.34 25.79 15.28
CA LYS A 664 3.64 26.19 15.83
C LYS A 664 4.72 25.13 15.49
N GLY A 665 5.83 25.61 14.94
CA GLY A 665 6.99 24.78 14.59
C GLY A 665 6.87 24.03 13.26
N PHE A 666 5.78 24.21 12.50
CA PHE A 666 5.59 23.53 11.22
C PHE A 666 6.60 23.99 10.16
N GLN A 667 7.37 23.05 9.62
CA GLN A 667 8.27 23.27 8.49
C GLN A 667 7.60 22.84 7.18
N GLN A 668 7.42 23.77 6.24
CA GLN A 668 6.75 23.48 4.98
C GLN A 668 7.71 23.59 3.80
N TRP A 669 7.76 22.52 3.02
CA TRP A 669 8.44 22.49 1.73
C TRP A 669 7.42 22.68 0.62
N ILE A 670 7.59 23.72 -0.20
CA ILE A 670 6.78 23.95 -1.39
C ILE A 670 7.62 23.58 -2.61
N THR A 671 7.10 22.72 -3.48
CA THR A 671 7.83 22.26 -4.66
C THR A 671 6.92 22.08 -5.88
N ASN A 672 7.47 22.29 -7.06
CA ASN A 672 6.86 21.96 -8.36
C ASN A 672 7.51 20.73 -9.02
N GLU A 673 8.43 20.05 -8.34
CA GLU A 673 9.10 18.84 -8.85
C GLU A 673 8.15 17.64 -8.95
N TYR A 674 7.10 17.64 -8.12
CA TYR A 674 6.14 16.55 -8.04
C TYR A 674 4.70 17.06 -8.15
N ALA A 675 3.82 16.20 -8.61
CA ALA A 675 2.38 16.37 -8.50
C ALA A 675 1.88 15.74 -7.19
N HIS A 676 0.56 15.73 -6.97
CA HIS A 676 -0.07 15.28 -5.72
C HIS A 676 0.36 13.86 -5.28
N ASN A 677 0.70 12.99 -6.23
CA ASN A 677 1.21 11.65 -5.98
C ASN A 677 2.71 11.59 -5.67
N GLY A 678 3.35 12.67 -5.24
CA GLY A 678 4.78 12.75 -4.96
C GLY A 678 5.31 11.64 -4.05
N LEU A 679 4.62 11.31 -2.95
CA LEU A 679 5.02 10.22 -2.04
C LEU A 679 5.15 8.86 -2.75
N ARG A 680 4.33 8.61 -3.78
CA ARG A 680 4.39 7.40 -4.59
C ARG A 680 5.47 7.50 -5.68
N ALA A 681 5.69 8.69 -6.21
CA ALA A 681 6.66 8.93 -7.27
C ALA A 681 8.11 8.89 -6.76
N ASP A 682 8.37 9.46 -5.58
CA ASP A 682 9.71 9.60 -5.01
C ASP A 682 9.66 9.64 -3.46
N GLY A 683 9.07 8.59 -2.88
CA GLY A 683 8.85 8.52 -1.43
C GLY A 683 10.15 8.51 -0.61
N GLU A 684 11.25 7.97 -1.14
CA GLU A 684 12.54 7.94 -0.44
C GLU A 684 13.09 9.36 -0.25
N ARG A 685 13.13 10.17 -1.31
CA ARG A 685 13.63 11.55 -1.21
C ARG A 685 12.72 12.41 -0.35
N ILE A 686 11.40 12.32 -0.57
CA ILE A 686 10.43 13.15 0.14
C ILE A 686 10.48 12.88 1.64
N VAL A 687 10.36 11.61 2.06
CA VAL A 687 10.29 11.29 3.49
C VAL A 687 11.62 11.54 4.20
N ASN A 688 12.76 11.24 3.58
CA ASN A 688 14.07 11.61 4.14
C ASN A 688 14.19 13.12 4.37
N TYR A 689 13.77 13.92 3.40
CA TYR A 689 13.85 15.38 3.52
C TYR A 689 12.88 15.91 4.59
N LEU A 690 11.67 15.36 4.68
CA LEU A 690 10.72 15.75 5.72
C LEU A 690 11.21 15.39 7.13
N PHE A 691 11.89 14.26 7.34
CA PHE A 691 12.53 13.96 8.63
C PHE A 691 13.59 14.99 9.00
N LYS A 692 14.47 15.35 8.06
CA LYS A 692 15.50 16.38 8.29
C LYS A 692 14.89 17.73 8.65
N LEU A 693 13.83 18.14 7.93
CA LEU A 693 13.09 19.37 8.21
C LEU A 693 12.44 19.34 9.60
N ALA A 694 11.72 18.27 9.93
CA ALA A 694 11.06 18.13 11.23
C ALA A 694 12.07 18.21 12.38
N ARG A 695 13.26 17.67 12.21
CA ARG A 695 14.31 17.62 13.24
C ARG A 695 15.22 18.85 13.27
N GLY A 696 15.02 19.82 12.36
CA GLY A 696 15.86 21.02 12.24
C GLY A 696 17.28 20.73 11.74
N GLU A 697 17.50 19.58 11.10
CA GLU A 697 18.78 19.23 10.45
C GLU A 697 18.96 20.00 9.13
N GLU A 698 17.85 20.38 8.50
CA GLU A 698 17.79 21.28 7.35
C GLU A 698 16.98 22.52 7.76
N ASN A 699 17.55 23.70 7.57
CA ASN A 699 16.87 24.95 7.88
C ASN A 699 16.40 25.61 6.58
N TYR A 700 15.07 25.65 6.40
CA TYR A 700 14.46 26.53 5.43
C TYR A 700 14.31 27.91 6.10
N ASN A 701 15.17 28.87 5.73
CA ASN A 701 14.99 30.26 6.16
C ASN A 701 13.76 30.80 5.41
N ARG A 702 12.60 30.85 6.07
CA ARG A 702 11.37 31.40 5.50
C ARG A 702 11.49 32.89 5.18
#